data_AF-A0A2N5F6F8-F1
#
_entry.id   AF-A0A2N5F6F8-F1
#
_cell.length_a   1.000
_cell.length_b   1.000
_cell.length_c   1.000
_cell.angle_alpha   90.00
_cell.angle_beta   90.00
_cell.angle_gamma   90.00
#
_symmetry.space_group_name_H-M   'P 1'
#
loop_
_entity.id
_entity.type
_entity.pdbx_description
1 polymer ?
#
loop_
_entity_poly.entity_id
_entity_poly.type
_entity_poly.pdbx_seq_one_letter_code
_entity_poly.pdbx_strand_id
1 'polypeptide(L)'
;MTPSRARPNLEDFIKQEQVVFRSLPIPTPWESTLWSVEHWLPQRLKQQTITFETHRQSLEKNGYSVPPKAALPLDYQDFCKALIVYLQRTRSLKFSMVAAYNIAARRLYNPLFERGVSDPTQLTRGDFDRVVGFLRESGYKNLYDAISHLQVIADTIDKLQLTETAIHFVHDAKPEKRRHEYISLHDPDRAVKQRKSDDRLPSREAMEAYALCSNNPLSDGEEILLRVIDLLIATGQRGNEVAVIPYDCWVERPIKGTTGEVVVDANGEPLVECGIRYFAEKEFQSRVHWLAESDVPLARRAVERLKTLTKEQREIAAWQELHPGRIWSYPPQSVVSDALVLDWLGFSETKSANRNLYLFLTRNGVHPFDDEPDEKRGRSLKRRYVAGEIERLIVPKLRGHAVLTENVGGELRILLRTSETLAIAFDGQFRFGGREANVFRAVPRRVTIVDINHALGDDEKYASIFSRRLLTESDGTPIRLTSHQPRHWRNTIYHLTGMSDVQQALALGRKRLDQNVYYQHTSIEENTAAHHEFLAFNSHRERIDFLHTGIRDKRIQGALTDSYHALLSDKGTTTAEAFLTVHATALHVTPFGGCIHDFSQAPCPKHLQCWNGCSHLHLMGTPSERAYLEKQAENLTMAITIMRDAGAGEAGSDVWLADQEDKLNNLNSVLARDTNVGVQRVFPNGHPMTVADSDKRHSSVSDD
;
A
#
# COMPACT_ATOMS: atom_id res chain seq x y z
N MET A 1 -58.85 14.97 5.68
CA MET A 1 -57.72 14.08 5.98
C MET A 1 -57.35 13.37 4.69
N THR A 2 -56.24 13.72 4.07
CA THR A 2 -55.70 13.01 2.91
C THR A 2 -55.27 11.61 3.39
N PRO A 3 -55.70 10.50 2.75
CA PRO A 3 -55.24 9.18 3.15
C PRO A 3 -53.74 9.08 2.98
N SER A 4 -53.05 8.53 3.98
CA SER A 4 -51.61 8.28 3.92
C SER A 4 -51.28 7.45 2.69
N ARG A 5 -50.27 7.91 1.93
CA ARG A 5 -49.72 7.16 0.79
C ARG A 5 -48.50 6.33 1.18
N ALA A 6 -48.01 6.44 2.41
CA ALA A 6 -46.76 5.81 2.85
C ALA A 6 -46.84 4.28 2.78
N ARG A 7 -47.93 3.69 3.29
CA ARG A 7 -48.14 2.23 3.26
C ARG A 7 -48.27 1.67 1.83
N PRO A 8 -49.13 2.21 0.95
CA PRO A 8 -49.15 1.81 -0.45
C PRO A 8 -47.80 1.95 -1.15
N ASN A 9 -47.09 3.07 -0.95
CA ASN A 9 -45.76 3.30 -1.55
C ASN A 9 -44.74 2.25 -1.09
N LEU A 10 -44.75 1.89 0.20
CA LEU A 10 -43.89 0.85 0.74
C LEU A 10 -44.20 -0.52 0.15
N GLU A 11 -45.47 -0.89 0.06
CA GLU A 11 -45.87 -2.18 -0.53
C GLU A 11 -45.48 -2.27 -2.02
N ASP A 12 -45.69 -1.19 -2.78
CA ASP A 12 -45.31 -1.12 -4.18
C ASP A 12 -43.79 -1.15 -4.36
N PHE A 13 -43.05 -0.47 -3.48
CA PHE A 13 -41.59 -0.53 -3.44
C PHE A 13 -41.08 -1.95 -3.17
N ILE A 14 -41.63 -2.64 -2.16
CA ILE A 14 -41.27 -4.02 -1.84
C ILE A 14 -41.57 -4.94 -3.02
N LYS A 15 -42.76 -4.85 -3.62
CA LYS A 15 -43.14 -5.65 -4.80
C LYS A 15 -42.19 -5.41 -5.97
N GLN A 16 -41.84 -4.16 -6.25
CA GLN A 16 -40.92 -3.81 -7.33
C GLN A 16 -39.54 -4.43 -7.09
N GLU A 17 -38.99 -4.31 -5.89
CA GLU A 17 -37.66 -4.85 -5.59
C GLU A 17 -37.67 -6.38 -5.43
N GLN A 18 -38.80 -7.01 -5.09
CA GLN A 18 -38.97 -8.47 -5.19
C GLN A 18 -38.88 -8.97 -6.63
N VAL A 19 -39.44 -8.23 -7.60
CA VAL A 19 -39.32 -8.58 -9.03
C VAL A 19 -37.86 -8.48 -9.47
N VAL A 20 -37.15 -7.43 -9.06
CA VAL A 20 -35.71 -7.28 -9.33
C VAL A 20 -34.92 -8.42 -8.67
N PHE A 21 -35.23 -8.75 -7.42
CA PHE A 21 -34.57 -9.83 -6.68
C PHE A 21 -34.61 -11.16 -7.42
N ARG A 22 -35.75 -11.51 -8.04
CA ARG A 22 -35.90 -12.74 -8.85
C ARG A 22 -34.98 -12.79 -10.08
N SER A 23 -34.53 -11.63 -10.56
CA SER A 23 -33.57 -11.54 -11.68
C SER A 23 -32.11 -11.64 -11.24
N LEU A 24 -31.83 -11.50 -9.94
CA LEU A 24 -30.49 -11.62 -9.40
C LEU A 24 -30.16 -13.10 -9.14
N PRO A 25 -28.89 -13.53 -9.35
CA PRO A 25 -28.47 -14.91 -9.08
C PRO A 25 -28.31 -15.15 -7.58
N ILE A 26 -29.42 -15.10 -6.83
CA ILE A 26 -29.46 -15.31 -5.38
C ILE A 26 -30.06 -16.69 -5.13
N PRO A 27 -29.30 -17.66 -4.57
CA PRO A 27 -29.79 -19.04 -4.42
C PRO A 27 -30.80 -19.20 -3.28
N THR A 28 -30.88 -18.22 -2.37
CA THR A 28 -31.79 -18.23 -1.22
C THR A 28 -33.10 -17.50 -1.55
N PRO A 29 -34.27 -18.00 -1.10
CA PRO A 29 -35.55 -17.34 -1.33
C PRO A 29 -35.64 -15.99 -0.62
N TRP A 30 -36.54 -15.11 -1.10
CA TRP A 30 -36.74 -13.77 -0.55
C TRP A 30 -37.02 -13.82 0.96
N GLU A 31 -37.81 -14.78 1.41
CA GLU A 31 -38.36 -15.00 2.74
C GLU A 31 -37.29 -15.46 3.73
N SER A 32 -36.16 -15.95 3.23
CA SER A 32 -35.04 -16.36 4.08
C SER A 32 -34.53 -15.19 4.92
N THR A 33 -34.22 -15.44 6.19
CA THR A 33 -33.55 -14.48 7.08
C THR A 33 -32.06 -14.34 6.76
N LEU A 34 -31.53 -15.23 5.93
CA LEU A 34 -30.15 -15.30 5.49
C LEU A 34 -30.09 -15.38 3.96
N TRP A 35 -29.45 -14.41 3.34
CA TRP A 35 -29.21 -14.41 1.90
C TRP A 35 -27.78 -14.74 1.57
N SER A 36 -27.56 -15.68 0.65
CA SER A 36 -26.23 -15.91 0.07
C SER A 36 -25.83 -14.75 -0.83
N VAL A 37 -24.55 -14.39 -0.80
CA VAL A 37 -23.99 -13.31 -1.62
C VAL A 37 -23.10 -13.78 -2.77
N GLU A 38 -22.84 -15.09 -2.84
CA GLU A 38 -21.78 -15.72 -3.65
C GLU A 38 -21.82 -15.37 -5.15
N HIS A 39 -23.00 -15.16 -5.73
CA HIS A 39 -23.14 -15.03 -7.19
C HIS A 39 -23.64 -13.65 -7.66
N TRP A 40 -24.00 -12.73 -6.75
CA TRP A 40 -24.62 -11.44 -7.14
C TRP A 40 -23.95 -10.19 -6.57
N LEU A 41 -23.01 -10.34 -5.61
CA LEU A 41 -22.23 -9.21 -5.08
C LEU A 41 -20.72 -9.45 -5.28
N PRO A 42 -19.96 -8.47 -5.81
CA PRO A 42 -18.50 -8.53 -5.83
C PRO A 42 -17.93 -8.57 -4.40
N GLN A 43 -17.22 -9.66 -4.06
CA GLN A 43 -16.72 -9.93 -2.71
C GLN A 43 -15.18 -9.99 -2.65
N ARG A 44 -14.64 -9.64 -1.48
CA ARG A 44 -13.22 -9.86 -1.08
C ARG A 44 -13.08 -10.65 0.23
N LEU A 45 -14.19 -10.95 0.91
CA LEU A 45 -14.23 -11.46 2.28
C LEU A 45 -14.77 -12.90 2.31
N LYS A 46 -14.42 -13.65 3.37
CA LYS A 46 -14.91 -15.02 3.62
C LYS A 46 -16.40 -15.11 3.95
N GLN A 47 -17.06 -13.98 4.23
CA GLN A 47 -18.45 -13.97 4.67
C GLN A 47 -19.39 -14.06 3.48
N GLN A 48 -20.06 -15.20 3.36
CA GLN A 48 -20.91 -15.53 2.20
C GLN A 48 -22.39 -15.20 2.41
N THR A 49 -22.77 -14.58 3.53
CA THR A 49 -24.19 -14.30 3.83
C THR A 49 -24.46 -12.91 4.41
N ILE A 50 -25.63 -12.39 4.05
CA ILE A 50 -26.26 -11.21 4.66
C ILE A 50 -27.42 -11.70 5.53
N THR A 51 -27.52 -11.20 6.76
CA THR A 51 -28.57 -11.54 7.72
C THR A 51 -29.53 -10.38 7.95
N PHE A 52 -30.82 -10.72 8.12
CA PHE A 52 -31.92 -9.82 8.46
C PHE A 52 -32.49 -10.12 9.85
N GLU A 53 -31.59 -10.36 10.80
CA GLU A 53 -31.89 -10.52 12.24
C GLU A 53 -31.77 -9.19 12.99
N THR A 54 -32.17 -9.14 14.24
CA THR A 54 -31.93 -7.98 15.11
C THR A 54 -30.42 -7.70 15.27
N HIS A 55 -30.02 -6.43 15.31
CA HIS A 55 -28.60 -6.05 15.40
C HIS A 55 -28.19 -5.76 16.85
N ARG A 56 -27.54 -6.74 17.47
CA ARG A 56 -27.00 -6.70 18.84
C ARG A 56 -25.52 -6.30 18.80
N GLN A 57 -25.18 -5.04 18.54
CA GLN A 57 -23.89 -4.55 19.05
C GLN A 57 -23.94 -4.52 20.58
N SER A 58 -22.85 -4.18 21.28
CA SER A 58 -22.72 -4.11 22.75
C SER A 58 -23.63 -3.05 23.42
N LEU A 59 -24.87 -2.99 22.98
CA LEU A 59 -25.96 -2.08 23.30
C LEU A 59 -26.51 -2.29 24.72
N GLU A 60 -26.34 -3.50 25.29
CA GLU A 60 -26.84 -3.83 26.63
C GLU A 60 -26.05 -3.13 27.76
N LYS A 61 -24.78 -2.78 27.52
CA LYS A 61 -23.90 -2.22 28.55
C LYS A 61 -24.20 -0.75 28.89
N ASN A 62 -24.98 -0.06 28.05
CA ASN A 62 -25.23 1.38 28.17
C ASN A 62 -26.72 1.72 28.46
N GLY A 63 -27.55 0.74 28.83
CA GLY A 63 -28.97 0.99 29.20
C GLY A 63 -29.92 1.23 28.02
N TYR A 64 -29.54 0.82 26.81
CA TYR A 64 -30.38 0.90 25.62
C TYR A 64 -31.26 -0.35 25.51
N SER A 65 -32.56 -0.20 25.21
CA SER A 65 -33.45 -1.36 25.03
C SER A 65 -33.17 -2.02 23.69
N VAL A 66 -32.70 -3.27 23.73
CA VAL A 66 -32.33 -4.03 22.53
C VAL A 66 -33.34 -5.16 22.33
N PRO A 67 -33.87 -5.35 21.10
CA PRO A 67 -34.67 -6.52 20.82
C PRO A 67 -33.83 -7.81 20.99
N PRO A 68 -34.42 -8.92 21.45
CA PRO A 68 -33.71 -10.19 21.59
C PRO A 68 -33.12 -10.64 20.25
N LYS A 69 -32.07 -11.46 20.27
CA LYS A 69 -31.49 -12.02 19.05
C LYS A 69 -32.53 -12.92 18.37
N ALA A 70 -33.12 -12.42 17.29
CA ALA A 70 -34.18 -13.08 16.54
C ALA A 70 -34.25 -12.52 15.13
N ALA A 71 -35.04 -13.14 14.25
CA ALA A 71 -35.40 -12.54 12.98
C ALA A 71 -36.09 -11.17 13.22
N LEU A 72 -35.81 -10.19 12.36
CA LEU A 72 -36.62 -8.97 12.34
C LEU A 72 -38.09 -9.31 12.02
N PRO A 73 -39.07 -8.52 12.52
CA PRO A 73 -40.46 -8.66 12.09
C PRO A 73 -40.57 -8.63 10.56
N LEU A 74 -41.49 -9.41 10.00
CA LEU A 74 -41.61 -9.62 8.55
C LEU A 74 -41.69 -8.30 7.78
N ASP A 75 -42.59 -7.39 8.17
CA ASP A 75 -42.76 -6.07 7.55
C ASP A 75 -41.45 -5.26 7.51
N TYR A 76 -40.67 -5.29 8.59
CA TYR A 76 -39.40 -4.56 8.67
C TYR A 76 -38.28 -5.26 7.92
N GLN A 77 -38.30 -6.60 7.91
CA GLN A 77 -37.37 -7.42 7.17
C GLN A 77 -37.53 -7.19 5.66
N ASP A 78 -38.76 -7.16 5.15
CA ASP A 78 -39.05 -6.90 3.73
C ASP A 78 -38.62 -5.50 3.32
N PHE A 79 -38.82 -4.50 4.19
CA PHE A 79 -38.27 -3.16 3.98
C PHE A 79 -36.74 -3.15 3.87
N CYS A 80 -36.03 -3.81 4.80
CA CYS A 80 -34.57 -3.90 4.76
C CYS A 80 -34.10 -4.58 3.46
N LYS A 81 -34.75 -5.68 3.08
CA LYS A 81 -34.46 -6.45 1.86
C LYS A 81 -34.65 -5.60 0.61
N ALA A 82 -35.79 -4.93 0.48
CA ALA A 82 -36.09 -4.05 -0.65
C ALA A 82 -35.10 -2.88 -0.75
N LEU A 83 -34.75 -2.26 0.39
CA LEU A 83 -33.75 -1.19 0.44
C LEU A 83 -32.38 -1.64 -0.06
N ILE A 84 -31.94 -2.84 0.32
CA ILE A 84 -30.65 -3.39 -0.13
C ILE A 84 -30.66 -3.69 -1.64
N VAL A 85 -31.72 -4.29 -2.17
CA VAL A 85 -31.84 -4.57 -3.61
C VAL A 85 -31.87 -3.26 -4.41
N TYR A 86 -32.63 -2.27 -3.95
CA TYR A 86 -32.70 -0.94 -4.57
C TYR A 86 -31.35 -0.23 -4.58
N LEU A 87 -30.64 -0.20 -3.44
CA LEU A 87 -29.32 0.44 -3.35
C LEU A 87 -28.28 -0.30 -4.21
N GLN A 88 -28.35 -1.63 -4.28
CA GLN A 88 -27.47 -2.39 -5.17
C GLN A 88 -27.72 -2.03 -6.64
N ARG A 89 -28.98 -2.05 -7.09
CA ARG A 89 -29.36 -1.77 -8.47
C ARG A 89 -29.03 -0.33 -8.90
N THR A 90 -29.20 0.63 -8.00
CA THR A 90 -29.03 2.06 -8.32
C THR A 90 -27.59 2.56 -8.18
N ARG A 91 -26.77 1.94 -7.31
CA ARG A 91 -25.42 2.41 -6.99
C ARG A 91 -24.30 1.41 -7.32
N SER A 92 -24.62 0.21 -7.79
CA SER A 92 -23.65 -0.85 -8.11
C SER A 92 -22.65 -1.09 -6.96
N LEU A 93 -23.19 -1.36 -5.76
CA LEU A 93 -22.39 -1.45 -4.55
C LEU A 93 -21.55 -2.73 -4.48
N LYS A 94 -20.45 -2.66 -3.72
CA LYS A 94 -19.66 -3.84 -3.31
C LYS A 94 -20.27 -4.46 -2.05
N PHE A 95 -19.97 -5.73 -1.78
CA PHE A 95 -20.47 -6.43 -0.59
C PHE A 95 -20.25 -5.66 0.73
N SER A 96 -19.07 -5.06 0.92
CA SER A 96 -18.76 -4.31 2.15
C SER A 96 -19.70 -3.13 2.38
N MET A 97 -20.12 -2.45 1.31
CA MET A 97 -21.06 -1.33 1.38
C MET A 97 -22.48 -1.83 1.63
N VAL A 98 -22.90 -2.89 0.93
CA VAL A 98 -24.21 -3.52 1.17
C VAL A 98 -24.34 -3.98 2.63
N ALA A 99 -23.31 -4.63 3.17
CA ALA A 99 -23.28 -5.04 4.57
C ALA A 99 -23.37 -3.84 5.52
N ALA A 100 -22.69 -2.72 5.22
CA ALA A 100 -22.74 -1.51 6.03
C ALA A 100 -24.12 -0.85 6.03
N TYR A 101 -24.76 -0.73 4.85
CA TYR A 101 -26.14 -0.23 4.74
C TYR A 101 -27.14 -1.15 5.45
N ASN A 102 -26.99 -2.47 5.33
CA ASN A 102 -27.86 -3.43 6.01
C ASN A 102 -27.73 -3.30 7.53
N ILE A 103 -26.51 -3.14 8.05
CA ILE A 103 -26.31 -2.88 9.49
C ILE A 103 -26.98 -1.56 9.91
N ALA A 104 -26.84 -0.50 9.11
CA ALA A 104 -27.48 0.79 9.40
C ALA A 104 -29.02 0.68 9.41
N ALA A 105 -29.62 0.03 8.41
CA ALA A 105 -31.06 -0.21 8.32
C ALA A 105 -31.56 -1.03 9.52
N ARG A 106 -30.87 -2.12 9.87
CA ARG A 106 -31.25 -2.97 11.00
C ARG A 106 -31.17 -2.25 12.36
N ARG A 107 -30.28 -1.27 12.53
CA ARG A 107 -30.19 -0.46 13.76
C ARG A 107 -31.40 0.45 13.95
N LEU A 108 -32.03 0.91 12.87
CA LEU A 108 -33.24 1.73 12.92
C LEU A 108 -34.47 0.97 13.46
N TYR A 109 -34.42 -0.36 13.53
CA TYR A 109 -35.44 -1.14 14.21
C TYR A 109 -35.42 -0.96 15.73
N ASN A 110 -34.25 -0.67 16.33
CA ASN A 110 -34.14 -0.58 17.78
C ASN A 110 -35.03 0.54 18.38
N PRO A 111 -35.04 1.78 17.87
CA PRO A 111 -35.95 2.81 18.38
C PRO A 111 -37.43 2.54 18.06
N LEU A 112 -37.75 1.80 16.99
CA LEU A 112 -39.12 1.32 16.75
C LEU A 112 -39.55 0.30 17.80
N PHE A 113 -38.65 -0.63 18.14
CA PHE A 113 -38.86 -1.61 19.22
C PHE A 113 -39.03 -0.93 20.58
N GLU A 114 -38.26 0.12 20.89
CA GLU A 114 -38.46 0.96 22.10
C GLU A 114 -39.89 1.52 22.17
N ARG A 115 -40.48 1.86 21.03
CA ARG A 115 -41.86 2.36 20.91
C ARG A 115 -42.91 1.26 20.79
N GLY A 116 -42.51 -0.02 20.80
CA GLY A 116 -43.42 -1.17 20.65
C GLY A 116 -44.02 -1.31 19.25
N VAL A 117 -43.38 -0.74 18.22
CA VAL A 117 -43.84 -0.80 16.83
C VAL A 117 -42.84 -1.53 15.94
N SER A 118 -43.32 -2.14 14.86
CA SER A 118 -42.50 -2.86 13.88
C SER A 118 -42.61 -2.32 12.46
N ASP A 119 -43.54 -1.40 12.24
CA ASP A 119 -43.87 -0.85 10.93
C ASP A 119 -42.84 0.21 10.48
N PRO A 120 -42.10 -0.02 9.38
CA PRO A 120 -41.11 0.93 8.89
C PRO A 120 -41.71 2.26 8.41
N THR A 121 -43.01 2.33 8.07
CA THR A 121 -43.66 3.60 7.67
C THR A 121 -43.73 4.61 8.82
N GLN A 122 -43.57 4.15 10.06
CA GLN A 122 -43.57 4.96 11.27
C GLN A 122 -42.18 5.46 11.68
N LEU A 123 -41.16 5.24 10.84
CA LEU A 123 -39.84 5.83 11.07
C LEU A 123 -39.92 7.36 11.02
N THR A 124 -39.24 7.98 11.97
CA THR A 124 -39.18 9.43 12.15
C THR A 124 -37.72 9.89 12.22
N ARG A 125 -37.51 11.20 12.06
CA ARG A 125 -36.18 11.80 12.31
C ARG A 125 -35.63 11.46 13.69
N GLY A 126 -36.50 11.41 14.71
CA GLY A 126 -36.12 11.08 16.08
C GLY A 126 -35.52 9.68 16.21
N ASP A 127 -35.97 8.70 15.42
CA ASP A 127 -35.40 7.35 15.42
C ASP A 127 -33.95 7.35 14.89
N PHE A 128 -33.66 8.17 13.88
CA PHE A 128 -32.30 8.34 13.35
C PHE A 128 -31.40 9.02 14.38
N ASP A 129 -31.85 10.13 14.97
CA ASP A 129 -31.12 10.83 16.01
C ASP A 129 -30.86 9.93 17.23
N ARG A 130 -31.83 9.07 17.58
CA ARG A 130 -31.70 8.09 18.66
C ARG A 130 -30.63 7.02 18.37
N VAL A 131 -30.48 6.57 17.12
CA VAL A 131 -29.38 5.68 16.71
C VAL A 131 -28.04 6.43 16.73
N VAL A 132 -27.98 7.69 16.29
CA VAL A 132 -26.76 8.50 16.31
C VAL A 132 -26.27 8.71 17.74
N GLY A 133 -27.16 9.08 18.67
CA GLY A 133 -26.85 9.25 20.08
C GLY A 133 -26.21 7.98 20.67
N PHE A 134 -26.80 6.82 20.39
CA PHE A 134 -26.23 5.55 20.82
C PHE A 134 -24.82 5.29 20.25
N LEU A 135 -24.61 5.52 18.95
CA LEU A 135 -23.30 5.31 18.33
C LEU A 135 -22.22 6.22 18.94
N ARG A 136 -22.60 7.44 19.35
CA ARG A 136 -21.72 8.37 20.07
C ARG A 136 -21.39 7.86 21.47
N GLU A 137 -22.39 7.51 22.26
CA GLU A 137 -22.23 7.04 23.65
C GLU A 137 -21.46 5.72 23.75
N SER A 138 -21.57 4.85 22.74
CA SER A 138 -20.83 3.58 22.69
C SER A 138 -19.38 3.72 22.22
N GLY A 139 -18.93 4.91 21.83
CA GLY A 139 -17.59 5.12 21.28
C GLY A 139 -17.36 4.35 19.97
N TYR A 140 -18.38 4.31 19.09
CA TYR A 140 -18.30 3.53 17.86
C TYR A 140 -17.20 4.03 16.91
N LYS A 141 -16.16 3.21 16.68
CA LYS A 141 -14.94 3.56 15.92
C LYS A 141 -15.15 4.22 14.55
N ASN A 142 -16.21 3.86 13.82
CA ASN A 142 -16.50 4.38 12.48
C ASN A 142 -17.79 5.21 12.48
N LEU A 143 -17.94 6.10 13.48
CA LEU A 143 -19.14 6.88 13.71
C LEU A 143 -19.58 7.64 12.45
N TYR A 144 -18.67 8.39 11.83
CA TYR A 144 -18.98 9.20 10.64
C TYR A 144 -19.59 8.36 9.51
N ASP A 145 -18.89 7.29 9.10
CA ASP A 145 -19.38 6.45 8.00
C ASP A 145 -20.74 5.84 8.33
N ALA A 146 -20.96 5.42 9.59
CA ALA A 146 -22.25 4.91 10.03
C ALA A 146 -23.39 5.95 9.94
N ILE A 147 -23.13 7.20 10.34
CA ILE A 147 -24.13 8.28 10.26
C ILE A 147 -24.37 8.69 8.79
N SER A 148 -23.33 8.71 7.96
CA SER A 148 -23.49 8.97 6.51
C SER A 148 -24.28 7.89 5.81
N HIS A 149 -24.16 6.62 6.22
CA HIS A 149 -25.03 5.56 5.73
C HIS A 149 -26.49 5.78 6.14
N LEU A 150 -26.74 6.20 7.39
CA LEU A 150 -28.09 6.55 7.86
C LEU A 150 -28.69 7.69 7.03
N GLN A 151 -27.92 8.74 6.72
CA GLN A 151 -28.42 9.82 5.86
C GLN A 151 -28.82 9.35 4.47
N VAL A 152 -28.02 8.51 3.82
CA VAL A 152 -28.40 7.92 2.53
C VAL A 152 -29.70 7.11 2.62
N ILE A 153 -29.92 6.40 3.73
CA ILE A 153 -31.16 5.66 3.96
C ILE A 153 -32.34 6.63 4.14
N ALA A 154 -32.18 7.69 4.93
CA ALA A 154 -33.21 8.72 5.11
C ALA A 154 -33.58 9.41 3.79
N ASP A 155 -32.58 9.84 3.01
CA ASP A 155 -32.78 10.45 1.69
C ASP A 155 -33.53 9.50 0.74
N THR A 156 -33.26 8.18 0.85
CA THR A 156 -33.95 7.17 0.04
C THR A 156 -35.40 6.99 0.47
N ILE A 157 -35.66 6.95 1.78
CA ILE A 157 -37.02 6.89 2.34
C ILE A 157 -37.83 8.11 1.92
N ASP A 158 -37.24 9.32 2.01
CA ASP A 158 -37.88 10.57 1.62
C ASP A 158 -38.17 10.62 0.13
N LYS A 159 -37.19 10.25 -0.71
CA LYS A 159 -37.32 10.22 -2.17
C LYS A 159 -38.45 9.28 -2.62
N LEU A 160 -38.58 8.13 -1.95
CA LEU A 160 -39.59 7.12 -2.26
C LEU A 160 -40.89 7.30 -1.47
N GLN A 161 -40.96 8.31 -0.59
CA GLN A 161 -42.11 8.63 0.25
C GLN A 161 -42.63 7.40 1.03
N LEU A 162 -41.71 6.67 1.67
CA LEU A 162 -42.03 5.40 2.37
C LEU A 162 -42.55 5.60 3.79
N THR A 163 -42.43 6.81 4.35
CA THR A 163 -42.90 7.16 5.70
C THR A 163 -44.01 8.20 5.66
N GLU A 164 -44.79 8.25 6.74
CA GLU A 164 -45.88 9.23 6.92
C GLU A 164 -45.39 10.67 6.83
N THR A 165 -44.22 10.91 7.42
CA THR A 165 -43.56 12.22 7.44
C THR A 165 -42.18 12.05 6.85
N ALA A 166 -41.75 13.03 6.04
CA ALA A 166 -40.38 13.07 5.56
C ALA A 166 -39.42 13.17 6.76
N ILE A 167 -38.37 12.35 6.73
CA ILE A 167 -37.37 12.22 7.77
C ILE A 167 -36.47 13.47 7.77
N HIS A 168 -36.03 13.93 6.59
CA HIS A 168 -35.13 15.07 6.42
C HIS A 168 -33.94 15.04 7.38
N PHE A 169 -33.37 13.85 7.56
CA PHE A 169 -32.25 13.65 8.46
C PHE A 169 -30.97 14.19 7.83
N VAL A 170 -30.39 15.18 8.48
CA VAL A 170 -29.11 15.77 8.13
C VAL A 170 -28.20 15.66 9.34
N HIS A 171 -26.95 15.27 9.13
CA HIS A 171 -25.98 15.15 10.20
C HIS A 171 -24.84 16.17 10.08
N ASP A 172 -24.46 16.75 11.22
CA ASP A 172 -23.25 17.60 11.31
C ASP A 172 -22.00 16.81 11.70
N ALA A 173 -22.09 15.46 11.73
CA ALA A 173 -20.96 14.62 12.08
C ALA A 173 -19.80 14.90 11.12
N LYS A 174 -18.70 15.38 11.68
CA LYS A 174 -17.43 15.54 10.97
C LYS A 174 -16.67 14.22 11.10
N PRO A 175 -15.99 13.75 10.04
CA PRO A 175 -15.18 12.55 10.16
C PRO A 175 -14.09 12.78 11.22
N GLU A 176 -14.00 11.90 12.22
CA GLU A 176 -13.01 11.96 13.32
C GLU A 176 -11.58 12.08 12.77
N LYS A 177 -11.33 11.42 11.65
CA LYS A 177 -10.21 11.71 10.76
C LYS A 177 -10.76 12.61 9.66
N ARG A 178 -10.59 13.93 9.75
CA ARG A 178 -10.78 14.79 8.58
C ARG A 178 -10.00 14.14 7.45
N ARG A 179 -10.69 13.68 6.40
CA ARG A 179 -10.05 12.94 5.30
C ARG A 179 -8.96 13.78 4.64
N HIS A 180 -8.99 15.09 4.83
CA HIS A 180 -7.98 16.03 4.39
C HIS A 180 -7.95 17.19 5.38
N GLU A 181 -6.80 17.40 6.03
CA GLU A 181 -6.48 18.74 6.54
C GLU A 181 -5.39 19.27 5.62
N TYR A 182 -5.83 20.10 4.66
CA TYR A 182 -4.95 21.12 4.13
C TYR A 182 -4.56 22.00 5.34
N ILE A 183 -3.30 21.89 5.76
CA ILE A 183 -2.76 22.73 6.83
C ILE A 183 -2.45 24.08 6.20
N SER A 184 -3.38 25.02 6.35
CA SER A 184 -3.12 26.42 5.99
C SER A 184 -2.06 27.00 6.92
N LEU A 185 -1.22 27.90 6.40
CA LEU A 185 -0.25 28.69 7.18
C LEU A 185 -0.89 29.44 8.37
N HIS A 186 -2.20 29.69 8.31
CA HIS A 186 -2.97 30.38 9.33
C HIS A 186 -3.83 29.45 10.21
N ASP A 187 -3.65 28.13 10.14
CA ASP A 187 -4.41 27.19 10.97
C ASP A 187 -3.93 27.23 12.43
N PRO A 188 -4.77 27.65 13.40
CA PRO A 188 -4.37 27.76 14.81
C PRO A 188 -4.01 26.40 15.44
N ASP A 189 -4.46 25.29 14.85
CA ASP A 189 -4.16 23.92 15.31
C ASP A 189 -3.02 23.26 14.51
N ARG A 190 -2.29 24.02 13.68
CA ARG A 190 -1.23 23.54 12.76
C ARG A 190 -0.26 22.56 13.42
N ALA A 191 0.27 22.90 14.59
CA ALA A 191 1.25 22.05 15.29
C ALA A 191 0.70 20.66 15.66
N VAL A 192 -0.60 20.55 15.96
CA VAL A 192 -1.25 19.27 16.30
C VAL A 192 -1.52 18.43 15.05
N LYS A 193 -1.86 19.09 13.93
CA LYS A 193 -2.13 18.44 12.63
C LYS A 193 -0.86 17.96 11.95
N GLN A 194 0.23 18.70 12.13
CA GLN A 194 1.57 18.37 11.64
C GLN A 194 2.12 17.11 12.30
N ARG A 195 2.04 17.00 13.64
CA ARG A 195 2.39 15.77 14.38
C ARG A 195 1.63 14.53 13.86
N LYS A 196 0.32 14.65 13.62
CA LYS A 196 -0.52 13.56 13.09
C LYS A 196 -0.22 13.18 11.62
N SER A 197 0.41 14.07 10.86
CA SER A 197 0.89 13.80 9.50
C SER A 197 2.24 13.07 9.54
N ASP A 198 3.13 13.48 10.44
CA ASP A 198 4.44 12.87 10.64
C ASP A 198 4.33 11.42 11.14
N ASP A 199 3.32 11.11 11.97
CA ASP A 199 3.00 9.73 12.40
C ASP A 199 2.69 8.75 11.24
N ARG A 200 2.42 9.25 10.02
CA ARG A 200 2.12 8.42 8.83
C ARG A 200 3.35 8.09 8.00
N LEU A 201 4.50 8.67 8.34
CA LEU A 201 5.80 8.39 7.76
C LEU A 201 6.60 7.49 8.71
N PRO A 202 7.52 6.68 8.20
CA PRO A 202 8.48 6.00 9.07
C PRO A 202 9.42 7.04 9.70
N SER A 203 9.71 6.90 11.01
CA SER A 203 10.76 7.70 11.65
C SER A 203 12.12 7.34 11.05
N ARG A 204 13.11 8.22 11.24
CA ARG A 204 14.48 7.96 10.79
C ARG A 204 15.03 6.72 11.50
N GLU A 205 14.84 6.65 12.80
CA GLU A 205 15.24 5.56 13.68
C GLU A 205 14.59 4.24 13.22
N ALA A 206 13.31 4.26 12.85
CA ALA A 206 12.63 3.09 12.30
C ALA A 206 13.23 2.62 10.96
N MET A 207 13.62 3.55 10.07
CA MET A 207 14.28 3.21 8.81
C MET A 207 15.71 2.67 9.02
N GLU A 208 16.48 3.27 9.93
CA GLU A 208 17.82 2.81 10.31
C GLU A 208 17.76 1.42 10.97
N ALA A 209 16.83 1.24 11.91
CA ALA A 209 16.56 -0.05 12.55
C ALA A 209 16.11 -1.10 11.53
N TYR A 210 15.28 -0.72 10.55
CA TYR A 210 14.86 -1.62 9.48
C TYR A 210 16.06 -2.01 8.61
N ALA A 211 16.91 -1.07 8.22
CA ALA A 211 18.12 -1.35 7.45
C ALA A 211 19.05 -2.33 8.20
N LEU A 212 19.22 -2.14 9.51
CA LEU A 212 19.97 -3.06 10.37
C LEU A 212 19.36 -4.47 10.35
N CYS A 213 18.04 -4.60 10.56
CA CYS A 213 17.34 -5.87 10.51
C CYS A 213 17.45 -6.55 9.13
N SER A 214 17.24 -5.78 8.07
CA SER A 214 17.28 -6.24 6.67
C SER A 214 18.66 -6.80 6.31
N ASN A 215 19.73 -6.15 6.77
CA ASN A 215 21.09 -6.63 6.52
C ASN A 215 21.53 -7.78 7.46
N ASN A 216 20.83 -8.00 8.58
CA ASN A 216 21.19 -9.01 9.58
C ASN A 216 19.96 -9.85 10.01
N PRO A 217 19.39 -10.68 9.13
CA PRO A 217 18.28 -11.57 9.48
C PRO A 217 18.71 -12.62 10.53
N LEU A 218 17.85 -12.93 11.52
CA LEU A 218 18.15 -13.95 12.54
C LEU A 218 17.75 -15.36 12.10
N SER A 219 16.89 -15.50 11.09
CA SER A 219 16.48 -16.79 10.53
C SER A 219 15.95 -16.63 9.10
N ASP A 220 15.92 -17.72 8.35
CA ASP A 220 15.34 -17.77 7.00
C ASP A 220 13.87 -17.31 6.98
N GLY A 221 13.09 -17.65 8.02
CA GLY A 221 11.71 -17.23 8.16
C GLY A 221 11.57 -15.71 8.34
N GLU A 222 12.44 -15.10 9.14
CA GLU A 222 12.50 -13.64 9.25
C GLU A 222 12.96 -13.01 7.93
N GLU A 223 13.96 -13.61 7.29
CA GLU A 223 14.51 -13.09 6.06
C GLU A 223 13.46 -13.01 4.95
N ILE A 224 12.60 -14.02 4.82
CA ILE A 224 11.46 -13.98 3.88
C ILE A 224 10.62 -12.71 4.09
N LEU A 225 10.28 -12.37 5.33
CA LEU A 225 9.49 -11.16 5.62
C LEU A 225 10.27 -9.89 5.31
N LEU A 226 11.55 -9.83 5.67
CA LEU A 226 12.41 -8.69 5.37
C LEU A 226 12.54 -8.47 3.86
N ARG A 227 12.69 -9.52 3.04
CA ARG A 227 12.72 -9.37 1.59
C ARG A 227 11.38 -8.92 1.01
N VAL A 228 10.25 -9.36 1.57
CA VAL A 228 8.92 -8.84 1.19
C VAL A 228 8.80 -7.35 1.52
N ILE A 229 9.30 -6.92 2.68
CA ILE A 229 9.29 -5.51 3.07
C ILE A 229 10.29 -4.69 2.23
N ASP A 230 11.44 -5.24 1.83
CA ASP A 230 12.39 -4.61 0.91
C ASP A 230 11.69 -4.29 -0.43
N LEU A 231 10.90 -5.23 -0.97
CA LEU A 231 10.08 -4.99 -2.18
C LEU A 231 8.99 -3.94 -1.95
N LEU A 232 8.36 -3.93 -0.76
CA LEU A 232 7.38 -2.92 -0.39
C LEU A 232 7.98 -1.51 -0.33
N ILE A 233 9.19 -1.39 0.22
CA ILE A 233 9.94 -0.13 0.27
C ILE A 233 10.36 0.27 -1.14
N ALA A 234 11.00 -0.63 -1.90
CA ALA A 234 11.48 -0.37 -3.26
C ALA A 234 10.37 0.10 -4.21
N THR A 235 9.20 -0.53 -4.14
CA THR A 235 8.11 -0.28 -5.10
C THR A 235 7.04 0.71 -4.60
N GLY A 236 6.93 0.93 -3.28
CA GLY A 236 5.85 1.71 -2.68
C GLY A 236 4.44 1.16 -2.94
N GLN A 237 4.30 -0.11 -3.35
CA GLN A 237 3.02 -0.74 -3.67
C GLN A 237 2.13 -0.94 -2.42
N ARG A 238 0.88 -1.38 -2.61
CA ARG A 238 0.05 -1.78 -1.46
C ARG A 238 0.59 -3.08 -0.88
N GLY A 239 0.53 -3.24 0.45
CA GLY A 239 1.00 -4.47 1.11
C GLY A 239 0.38 -5.77 0.55
N ASN A 240 -0.89 -5.74 0.15
CA ASN A 240 -1.54 -6.88 -0.50
C ASN A 240 -1.04 -7.16 -1.93
N GLU A 241 -0.63 -6.13 -2.68
CA GLU A 241 -0.10 -6.28 -4.05
C GLU A 241 1.29 -6.92 -4.01
N VAL A 242 2.15 -6.48 -3.08
CA VAL A 242 3.49 -7.06 -2.87
C VAL A 242 3.41 -8.54 -2.44
N ALA A 243 2.40 -8.89 -1.64
CA ALA A 243 2.15 -10.25 -1.18
C ALA A 243 1.68 -11.23 -2.27
N VAL A 244 1.40 -10.75 -3.49
CA VAL A 244 0.96 -11.56 -4.63
C VAL A 244 1.83 -11.35 -5.87
N ILE A 245 3.07 -10.91 -5.70
CA ILE A 245 4.05 -10.85 -6.78
C ILE A 245 4.33 -12.29 -7.30
N PRO A 246 4.26 -12.54 -8.62
CA PRO A 246 4.55 -13.84 -9.20
C PRO A 246 6.04 -14.19 -9.14
N TYR A 247 6.38 -15.48 -9.20
CA TYR A 247 7.76 -15.98 -9.11
C TYR A 247 8.64 -15.48 -10.27
N ASP A 248 8.06 -15.36 -11.46
CA ASP A 248 8.71 -14.88 -12.68
C ASP A 248 8.61 -13.36 -12.83
N CYS A 249 8.57 -12.62 -11.71
CA CYS A 249 8.28 -11.19 -11.73
C CYS A 249 9.38 -10.29 -12.29
N TRP A 250 10.64 -10.72 -12.30
CA TRP A 250 11.74 -9.87 -12.73
C TRP A 250 11.68 -9.64 -14.24
N VAL A 251 11.65 -8.38 -14.66
CA VAL A 251 11.60 -7.96 -16.05
C VAL A 251 12.76 -7.03 -16.32
N GLU A 252 13.50 -7.31 -17.40
CA GLU A 252 14.56 -6.46 -17.90
C GLU A 252 14.23 -6.08 -19.35
N ARG A 253 14.44 -4.82 -19.70
CA ARG A 253 14.38 -4.39 -21.10
C ARG A 253 15.50 -3.41 -21.41
N PRO A 254 16.14 -3.50 -22.59
CA PRO A 254 17.09 -2.48 -23.02
C PRO A 254 16.38 -1.12 -23.13
N ILE A 255 17.03 -0.07 -22.64
CA ILE A 255 16.59 1.30 -22.86
C ILE A 255 16.83 1.61 -24.34
N LYS A 256 15.79 2.11 -25.00
CA LYS A 256 15.87 2.52 -26.40
C LYS A 256 15.85 4.03 -26.49
N GLY A 257 16.72 4.58 -27.33
CA GLY A 257 16.72 5.99 -27.70
C GLY A 257 15.47 6.34 -28.50
N THR A 258 15.31 7.62 -28.81
CA THR A 258 14.18 8.17 -29.58
C THR A 258 14.06 7.60 -31.00
N THR A 259 15.17 7.12 -31.55
CA THR A 259 15.32 6.44 -32.86
C THR A 259 15.08 4.92 -32.79
N GLY A 260 14.90 4.35 -31.59
CA GLY A 260 14.70 2.93 -31.36
C GLY A 260 15.98 2.10 -31.20
N GLU A 261 17.16 2.72 -31.30
CA GLU A 261 18.45 2.06 -31.03
C GLU A 261 18.67 1.85 -29.53
N VAL A 262 19.43 0.82 -29.18
CA VAL A 262 19.73 0.49 -27.78
C VAL A 262 20.75 1.50 -27.25
N VAL A 263 20.40 2.15 -26.14
CA VAL A 263 21.32 3.05 -25.44
C VAL A 263 22.36 2.20 -24.74
N VAL A 264 23.63 2.54 -24.90
CA VAL A 264 24.76 1.85 -24.27
C VAL A 264 25.46 2.75 -23.26
N ASP A 265 26.12 2.15 -22.28
CA ASP A 265 26.97 2.82 -21.31
C ASP A 265 28.33 3.21 -21.92
N ALA A 266 29.23 3.77 -21.10
CA ALA A 266 30.58 4.17 -21.52
C ALA A 266 31.47 2.99 -21.96
N ASN A 267 31.11 1.75 -21.62
CA ASN A 267 31.82 0.53 -21.97
C ASN A 267 31.22 -0.17 -23.21
N GLY A 268 30.14 0.38 -23.77
CA GLY A 268 29.41 -0.23 -24.89
C GLY A 268 28.40 -1.30 -24.47
N GLU A 269 28.11 -1.44 -23.18
CA GLU A 269 27.09 -2.37 -22.69
C GLU A 269 25.69 -1.74 -22.74
N PRO A 270 24.65 -2.46 -23.19
CA PRO A 270 23.28 -1.96 -23.17
C PRO A 270 22.83 -1.49 -21.79
N LEU A 271 22.33 -0.25 -21.69
CA LEU A 271 21.60 0.19 -20.51
C LEU A 271 20.27 -0.55 -20.43
N VAL A 272 19.97 -1.10 -19.26
CA VAL A 272 18.79 -1.93 -19.03
C VAL A 272 17.91 -1.31 -17.95
N GLU A 273 16.63 -1.18 -18.26
CA GLU A 273 15.60 -0.86 -17.29
C GLU A 273 15.10 -2.15 -16.63
N CYS A 274 15.08 -2.15 -15.30
CA CYS A 274 14.62 -3.28 -14.50
C CYS A 274 13.23 -2.99 -13.91
N GLY A 275 12.38 -4.01 -13.84
CA GLY A 275 11.03 -3.88 -13.28
C GLY A 275 10.51 -5.15 -12.64
N ILE A 276 9.43 -5.00 -11.87
CA ILE A 276 8.74 -6.10 -11.19
C ILE A 276 7.33 -6.21 -11.77
N ARG A 277 7.02 -7.37 -12.35
CA ARG A 277 5.66 -7.74 -12.73
C ARG A 277 4.82 -8.02 -11.47
N TYR A 278 3.62 -7.48 -11.42
CA TYR A 278 2.68 -7.66 -10.31
C TYR A 278 1.22 -7.57 -10.79
N PHE A 279 0.29 -7.98 -9.93
CA PHE A 279 -1.15 -7.86 -10.18
C PHE A 279 -1.73 -6.66 -9.43
N ALA A 280 -2.28 -5.69 -10.15
CA ALA A 280 -2.89 -4.51 -9.53
C ALA A 280 -4.23 -4.86 -8.83
N GLU A 281 -4.48 -4.31 -7.63
CA GLU A 281 -5.62 -4.71 -6.79
C GLU A 281 -7.01 -4.36 -7.37
N LYS A 282 -7.05 -3.48 -8.39
CA LYS A 282 -8.25 -3.13 -9.14
C LYS A 282 -8.18 -3.83 -10.50
N GLU A 283 -9.04 -4.83 -10.71
CA GLU A 283 -9.17 -5.65 -11.95
C GLU A 283 -8.05 -6.66 -12.20
N PHE A 284 -7.14 -6.89 -11.25
CA PHE A 284 -6.10 -7.95 -11.34
C PHE A 284 -5.28 -7.91 -12.64
N GLN A 285 -5.14 -6.73 -13.26
CA GLN A 285 -4.34 -6.55 -14.45
C GLN A 285 -2.86 -6.78 -14.11
N SER A 286 -2.21 -7.62 -14.91
CA SER A 286 -0.75 -7.77 -14.91
C SER A 286 -0.12 -6.44 -15.36
N ARG A 287 0.77 -5.90 -14.54
CA ARG A 287 1.51 -4.64 -14.80
C ARG A 287 2.97 -4.83 -14.43
N VAL A 288 3.84 -3.98 -14.98
CA VAL A 288 5.24 -3.90 -14.58
C VAL A 288 5.45 -2.58 -13.83
N HIS A 289 5.99 -2.67 -12.62
CA HIS A 289 6.52 -1.54 -11.89
C HIS A 289 8.00 -1.40 -12.22
N TRP A 290 8.34 -0.40 -13.00
CA TRP A 290 9.72 -0.10 -13.37
C TRP A 290 10.42 0.60 -12.21
N LEU A 291 11.61 0.10 -11.87
CA LEU A 291 12.38 0.53 -10.70
C LEU A 291 13.28 1.70 -11.07
N ALA A 292 13.48 2.62 -10.13
CA ALA A 292 14.60 3.54 -10.22
C ALA A 292 15.91 2.75 -10.06
N GLU A 293 16.98 3.19 -10.71
CA GLU A 293 18.30 2.54 -10.66
C GLU A 293 18.78 2.30 -9.23
N SER A 294 18.54 3.25 -8.32
CA SER A 294 18.88 3.12 -6.90
C SER A 294 18.09 2.04 -6.15
N ASP A 295 16.88 1.70 -6.61
CA ASP A 295 16.05 0.66 -6.01
C ASP A 295 16.36 -0.75 -6.57
N VAL A 296 17.05 -0.84 -7.72
CA VAL A 296 17.37 -2.11 -8.38
C VAL A 296 18.18 -3.06 -7.48
N PRO A 297 19.27 -2.65 -6.80
CA PRO A 297 20.03 -3.56 -5.95
C PRO A 297 19.19 -4.15 -4.81
N LEU A 298 18.37 -3.31 -4.17
CA LEU A 298 17.49 -3.72 -3.06
C LEU A 298 16.42 -4.71 -3.54
N ALA A 299 15.75 -4.39 -4.64
CA ALA A 299 14.71 -5.21 -5.23
C ALA A 299 15.25 -6.54 -5.78
N ARG A 300 16.39 -6.51 -6.49
CA ARG A 300 17.05 -7.70 -7.04
C ARG A 300 17.45 -8.66 -5.93
N ARG A 301 18.12 -8.16 -4.89
CA ARG A 301 18.45 -8.93 -3.68
C ARG A 301 17.20 -9.58 -3.09
N ALA A 302 16.10 -8.84 -3.00
CA ALA A 302 14.86 -9.36 -2.47
C ALA A 302 14.25 -10.48 -3.31
N VAL A 303 14.17 -10.32 -4.63
CA VAL A 303 13.65 -11.36 -5.52
C VAL A 303 14.53 -12.61 -5.45
N GLU A 304 15.85 -12.49 -5.58
CA GLU A 304 16.77 -13.64 -5.60
C GLU A 304 16.78 -14.41 -4.28
N ARG A 305 16.83 -13.69 -3.16
CA ARG A 305 16.77 -14.30 -1.83
C ARG A 305 15.43 -14.98 -1.61
N LEU A 306 14.30 -14.35 -1.97
CA LEU A 306 12.99 -14.99 -1.87
C LEU A 306 12.92 -16.27 -2.69
N LYS A 307 13.40 -16.27 -3.94
CA LYS A 307 13.44 -17.49 -4.78
C LYS A 307 14.20 -18.63 -4.10
N THR A 308 15.31 -18.32 -3.44
CA THR A 308 16.14 -19.28 -2.71
C THR A 308 15.47 -19.77 -1.43
N LEU A 309 15.06 -18.85 -0.56
CA LEU A 309 14.52 -19.12 0.78
C LEU A 309 13.18 -19.87 0.76
N THR A 310 12.42 -19.72 -0.33
CA THR A 310 11.08 -20.30 -0.46
C THR A 310 11.04 -21.58 -1.28
N LYS A 311 12.21 -22.15 -1.63
CA LYS A 311 12.32 -23.32 -2.51
C LYS A 311 11.54 -24.52 -1.98
N GLU A 312 11.70 -24.87 -0.71
CA GLU A 312 11.03 -26.02 -0.07
C GLU A 312 9.50 -25.86 -0.09
N GLN A 313 8.99 -24.71 0.34
CA GLN A 313 7.56 -24.40 0.34
C GLN A 313 6.98 -24.52 -1.08
N ARG A 314 7.76 -24.11 -2.09
CA ARG A 314 7.35 -24.13 -3.50
C ARG A 314 7.29 -25.54 -4.05
N GLU A 315 8.28 -26.36 -3.77
CA GLU A 315 8.33 -27.75 -4.20
C GLU A 315 7.14 -28.54 -3.60
N ILE A 316 6.84 -28.33 -2.32
CA ILE A 316 5.67 -28.94 -1.68
C ILE A 316 4.37 -28.42 -2.31
N ALA A 317 4.24 -27.10 -2.50
CA ALA A 317 3.04 -26.51 -3.13
C ALA A 317 2.84 -27.03 -4.56
N ALA A 318 3.89 -27.07 -5.38
CA ALA A 318 3.83 -27.57 -6.75
C ALA A 318 3.44 -29.04 -6.80
N TRP A 319 3.98 -29.86 -5.89
CA TRP A 319 3.58 -31.26 -5.78
C TRP A 319 2.10 -31.40 -5.40
N GLN A 320 1.62 -30.64 -4.41
CA GLN A 320 0.21 -30.65 -3.96
C GLN A 320 -0.75 -30.12 -5.05
N GLU A 321 -0.32 -29.15 -5.85
CA GLU A 321 -1.07 -28.61 -6.99
C GLU A 321 -1.23 -29.64 -8.13
N LEU A 322 -0.20 -30.47 -8.36
CA LEU A 322 -0.24 -31.57 -9.33
C LEU A 322 -1.01 -32.80 -8.83
N HIS A 323 -1.23 -32.91 -7.52
CA HIS A 323 -1.96 -34.04 -6.89
C HIS A 323 -3.13 -33.53 -6.04
N PRO A 324 -4.21 -33.01 -6.65
CA PRO A 324 -5.34 -32.46 -5.92
C PRO A 324 -5.91 -33.45 -4.89
N GLY A 325 -6.10 -32.97 -3.66
CA GLY A 325 -6.61 -33.78 -2.56
C GLY A 325 -5.56 -34.61 -1.82
N ARG A 326 -4.27 -34.47 -2.16
CA ARG A 326 -3.16 -35.18 -1.52
C ARG A 326 -2.20 -34.19 -0.85
N ILE A 327 -1.49 -34.63 0.19
CA ILE A 327 -0.51 -33.81 0.90
C ILE A 327 0.91 -34.39 0.88
N TRP A 328 1.04 -35.65 0.50
CA TRP A 328 2.28 -36.44 0.48
C TRP A 328 2.15 -37.66 -0.45
N SER A 329 3.25 -38.39 -0.68
CA SER A 329 3.28 -39.55 -1.58
C SER A 329 2.58 -40.80 -1.03
N TYR A 330 2.32 -40.89 0.28
CA TYR A 330 1.71 -42.06 0.92
C TYR A 330 0.25 -42.28 0.46
N PRO A 331 -0.12 -43.47 -0.05
CA PRO A 331 -1.50 -43.78 -0.45
C PRO A 331 -2.51 -43.58 0.69
N PRO A 332 -3.77 -43.16 0.43
CA PRO A 332 -4.74 -42.85 1.50
C PRO A 332 -5.01 -44.01 2.47
N GLN A 333 -4.92 -45.26 1.99
CA GLN A 333 -5.09 -46.49 2.77
C GLN A 333 -3.85 -46.93 3.55
N SER A 334 -2.71 -46.27 3.34
CA SER A 334 -1.47 -46.63 4.03
C SER A 334 -1.52 -46.21 5.50
N VAL A 335 -0.85 -47.01 6.34
CA VAL A 335 -0.73 -46.77 7.77
C VAL A 335 0.68 -46.23 8.04
N VAL A 336 0.77 -45.00 8.53
CA VAL A 336 2.03 -44.29 8.79
C VAL A 336 2.27 -44.14 10.28
N SER A 337 3.51 -44.24 10.74
CA SER A 337 3.85 -44.02 12.15
C SER A 337 3.86 -42.53 12.51
N ASP A 338 3.66 -42.23 13.79
CA ASP A 338 3.85 -40.88 14.34
C ASP A 338 5.24 -40.30 14.03
N ALA A 339 6.29 -41.13 14.07
CA ALA A 339 7.64 -40.74 13.66
C ALA A 339 7.71 -40.25 12.21
N LEU A 340 7.08 -40.96 11.26
CA LEU A 340 7.04 -40.53 9.85
C LEU A 340 6.22 -39.26 9.67
N VAL A 341 5.13 -39.10 10.41
CA VAL A 341 4.31 -37.88 10.36
C VAL A 341 5.08 -36.68 10.93
N LEU A 342 5.81 -36.87 12.04
CA LEU A 342 6.64 -35.82 12.63
C LEU A 342 7.79 -35.42 11.70
N ASP A 343 8.49 -36.39 11.12
CA ASP A 343 9.57 -36.16 10.15
C ASP A 343 9.06 -35.37 8.94
N TRP A 344 7.92 -35.80 8.37
CA TRP A 344 7.28 -35.09 7.26
C TRP A 344 6.83 -33.67 7.63
N LEU A 345 6.39 -33.43 8.86
CA LEU A 345 6.08 -32.09 9.37
C LEU A 345 7.33 -31.27 9.74
N GLY A 346 8.52 -31.87 9.70
CA GLY A 346 9.81 -31.27 10.04
C GLY A 346 10.04 -31.09 11.55
N PHE A 347 9.44 -31.94 12.39
CA PHE A 347 9.68 -31.98 13.82
C PHE A 347 10.63 -33.13 14.18
N SER A 348 11.65 -32.85 14.98
CA SER A 348 12.49 -33.90 15.57
C SER A 348 11.68 -34.77 16.53
N GLU A 349 11.84 -36.09 16.44
CA GLU A 349 11.12 -37.04 17.30
C GLU A 349 11.54 -36.87 18.78
N THR A 350 10.62 -36.39 19.61
CA THR A 350 10.80 -36.27 21.06
C THR A 350 9.52 -36.72 21.75
N LYS A 351 9.61 -37.26 22.98
CA LYS A 351 8.41 -37.69 23.73
C LYS A 351 7.32 -36.60 23.82
N SER A 352 7.73 -35.33 23.91
CA SER A 352 6.83 -34.17 23.90
C SER A 352 6.17 -33.94 22.53
N ALA A 353 6.92 -34.09 21.42
CA ALA A 353 6.38 -33.96 20.07
C ALA A 353 5.36 -35.05 19.74
N ASN A 354 5.64 -36.33 20.04
CA ASN A 354 4.69 -37.42 19.81
C ASN A 354 3.38 -37.22 20.60
N ARG A 355 3.47 -36.76 21.86
CA ARG A 355 2.28 -36.42 22.67
C ARG A 355 1.50 -35.26 22.05
N ASN A 356 2.18 -34.21 21.60
CA ASN A 356 1.53 -33.05 20.99
C ASN A 356 0.86 -33.39 19.66
N LEU A 357 1.49 -34.23 18.83
CA LEU A 357 0.89 -34.72 17.60
C LEU A 357 -0.37 -35.55 17.89
N TYR A 358 -0.30 -36.47 18.84
CA TYR A 358 -1.47 -37.24 19.28
C TYR A 358 -2.63 -36.35 19.74
N LEU A 359 -2.36 -35.40 20.66
CA LEU A 359 -3.38 -34.47 21.14
C LEU A 359 -3.97 -33.61 20.00
N PHE A 360 -3.12 -33.19 19.06
CA PHE A 360 -3.57 -32.43 17.90
C PHE A 360 -4.47 -33.26 16.98
N LEU A 361 -4.05 -34.48 16.58
CA LEU A 361 -4.81 -35.34 15.69
C LEU A 361 -6.14 -35.77 16.31
N THR A 362 -6.12 -36.25 17.56
CA THR A 362 -7.33 -36.69 18.27
C THR A 362 -8.34 -35.55 18.45
N ARG A 363 -7.89 -34.34 18.79
CA ARG A 363 -8.77 -33.16 18.90
C ARG A 363 -9.44 -32.79 17.57
N ASN A 364 -8.82 -33.17 16.46
CA ASN A 364 -9.33 -32.94 15.12
C ASN A 364 -9.99 -34.21 14.51
N GLY A 365 -10.31 -35.22 15.34
CA GLY A 365 -11.05 -36.42 14.92
C GLY A 365 -10.23 -37.46 14.17
N VAL A 366 -8.89 -37.40 14.23
CA VAL A 366 -8.00 -38.44 13.68
C VAL A 366 -7.46 -39.27 14.82
N HIS A 367 -7.87 -40.54 14.89
CA HIS A 367 -7.52 -41.46 15.97
C HIS A 367 -6.42 -42.45 15.53
N PRO A 368 -5.61 -43.00 16.44
CA PRO A 368 -4.66 -44.04 16.10
C PRO A 368 -5.33 -45.26 15.47
N PHE A 369 -4.69 -45.85 14.45
CA PHE A 369 -5.18 -47.03 13.73
C PHE A 369 -5.19 -48.30 14.60
N ASP A 370 -4.18 -48.46 15.47
CA ASP A 370 -4.10 -49.55 16.43
C ASP A 370 -4.36 -49.03 17.83
N ASP A 371 -5.51 -49.38 18.37
CA ASP A 371 -5.91 -49.07 19.74
C ASP A 371 -5.42 -50.20 20.66
N GLU A 372 -4.12 -50.20 21.03
CA GLU A 372 -3.71 -51.00 22.19
C GLU A 372 -4.12 -50.25 23.47
N PRO A 373 -4.88 -50.87 24.39
CA PRO A 373 -5.33 -50.23 25.61
C PRO A 373 -4.15 -49.71 26.45
N ASP A 374 -4.38 -48.55 27.08
CA ASP A 374 -3.47 -47.66 27.83
C ASP A 374 -2.62 -48.31 28.97
N GLU A 375 -2.61 -49.63 29.12
CA GLU A 375 -2.14 -50.32 30.34
C GLU A 375 -0.64 -50.61 30.42
N LYS A 376 0.16 -50.46 29.35
CA LYS A 376 1.62 -50.70 29.45
C LYS A 376 2.40 -49.45 29.81
N ARG A 377 2.25 -49.01 31.08
CA ARG A 377 3.12 -48.02 31.73
C ARG A 377 4.59 -48.40 31.54
N GLY A 378 5.29 -47.68 30.67
CA GLY A 378 6.76 -47.72 30.57
C GLY A 378 7.37 -47.87 29.18
N ARG A 379 6.59 -48.18 28.12
CA ARG A 379 7.09 -48.20 26.73
C ARG A 379 6.57 -47.00 25.94
N SER A 380 7.42 -46.41 25.09
CA SER A 380 6.99 -45.35 24.17
C SER A 380 5.98 -45.95 23.18
N LEU A 381 4.70 -45.59 23.33
CA LEU A 381 3.64 -45.99 22.40
C LEU A 381 3.97 -45.43 21.00
N LYS A 382 4.34 -46.31 20.07
CA LYS A 382 4.50 -45.99 18.66
C LYS A 382 3.12 -45.99 18.01
N ARG A 383 2.49 -44.82 17.94
CA ARG A 383 1.15 -44.69 17.36
C ARG A 383 1.26 -44.73 15.84
N ARG A 384 0.25 -45.29 15.18
CA ARG A 384 0.13 -45.29 13.73
C ARG A 384 -1.20 -44.66 13.32
N TYR A 385 -1.26 -44.05 12.15
CA TYR A 385 -2.42 -43.35 11.64
C TYR A 385 -2.67 -43.72 10.18
N VAL A 386 -3.93 -43.70 9.75
CA VAL A 386 -4.28 -43.86 8.35
C VAL A 386 -3.97 -42.56 7.60
N ALA A 387 -3.15 -42.63 6.56
CA ALA A 387 -2.66 -41.46 5.85
C ALA A 387 -3.80 -40.58 5.30
N GLY A 388 -4.85 -41.19 4.77
CA GLY A 388 -6.04 -40.50 4.24
C GLY A 388 -6.88 -39.77 5.29
N GLU A 389 -6.77 -40.10 6.58
CA GLU A 389 -7.41 -39.33 7.65
C GLU A 389 -6.69 -38.01 7.91
N ILE A 390 -5.35 -38.05 7.87
CA ILE A 390 -4.51 -36.86 7.98
C ILE A 390 -4.71 -35.94 6.75
N GLU A 391 -4.84 -36.52 5.55
CA GLU A 391 -5.20 -35.77 4.33
C GLU A 391 -6.54 -35.04 4.48
N ARG A 392 -7.59 -35.72 4.94
CA ARG A 392 -8.92 -35.10 5.15
C ARG A 392 -8.87 -33.93 6.11
N LEU A 393 -7.96 -33.95 7.09
CA LEU A 393 -7.74 -32.84 8.03
C LEU A 393 -6.99 -31.66 7.40
N ILE A 394 -5.98 -31.92 6.56
CA ILE A 394 -5.05 -30.89 6.08
C ILE A 394 -5.48 -30.28 4.75
N VAL A 395 -5.98 -31.08 3.80
CA VAL A 395 -6.37 -30.64 2.45
C VAL A 395 -7.28 -29.41 2.44
N PRO A 396 -8.32 -29.29 3.30
CA PRO A 396 -9.17 -28.10 3.33
C PRO A 396 -8.41 -26.80 3.66
N LYS A 397 -7.27 -26.89 4.37
CA LYS A 397 -6.44 -25.75 4.74
C LYS A 397 -5.63 -25.19 3.56
N LEU A 398 -5.34 -26.03 2.55
CA LEU A 398 -4.62 -25.64 1.33
C LEU A 398 -5.45 -24.70 0.44
N ARG A 399 -6.79 -24.72 0.58
CA ARG A 399 -7.74 -23.91 -0.22
C ARG A 399 -7.52 -24.03 -1.73
N GLY A 400 -7.20 -25.25 -2.18
CA GLY A 400 -6.92 -25.53 -3.60
C GLY A 400 -5.71 -24.79 -4.16
N HIS A 401 -4.82 -24.27 -3.31
CA HIS A 401 -3.65 -23.47 -3.69
C HIS A 401 -3.96 -22.20 -4.50
N ALA A 402 -5.20 -21.70 -4.44
CA ALA A 402 -5.61 -20.50 -5.14
C ALA A 402 -5.19 -19.24 -4.35
N VAL A 403 -4.17 -18.53 -4.82
CA VAL A 403 -3.70 -17.27 -4.21
C VAL A 403 -4.46 -16.07 -4.76
N LEU A 404 -4.65 -16.03 -6.07
CA LEU A 404 -5.41 -14.99 -6.76
C LEU A 404 -6.42 -15.63 -7.71
N THR A 405 -7.66 -15.14 -7.69
CA THR A 405 -8.75 -15.62 -8.55
C THR A 405 -9.50 -14.45 -9.15
N GLU A 406 -10.01 -14.65 -10.36
CA GLU A 406 -10.85 -13.71 -11.08
C GLU A 406 -12.13 -14.42 -11.51
N ASN A 407 -13.26 -13.73 -11.46
CA ASN A 407 -14.52 -14.24 -11.98
C ASN A 407 -14.70 -13.72 -13.41
N VAL A 408 -14.63 -14.61 -14.39
CA VAL A 408 -14.82 -14.29 -15.82
C VAL A 408 -16.06 -15.03 -16.28
N GLY A 409 -17.14 -14.28 -16.55
CA GLY A 409 -18.38 -14.85 -17.09
C GLY A 409 -19.12 -15.82 -16.14
N GLY A 410 -18.89 -15.73 -14.83
CA GLY A 410 -19.49 -16.64 -13.83
C GLY A 410 -18.57 -17.79 -13.40
N GLU A 411 -17.46 -18.01 -14.09
CA GLU A 411 -16.46 -19.03 -13.74
C GLU A 411 -15.28 -18.42 -12.98
N LEU A 412 -14.87 -19.09 -11.90
CA LEU A 412 -13.72 -18.68 -11.10
C LEU A 412 -12.43 -19.21 -11.73
N ARG A 413 -11.65 -18.32 -12.33
CA ARG A 413 -10.33 -18.62 -12.89
C ARG A 413 -9.24 -18.34 -11.86
N ILE A 414 -8.33 -19.29 -11.66
CA ILE A 414 -7.11 -19.07 -10.86
C ILE A 414 -6.11 -18.29 -11.70
N LEU A 415 -5.73 -17.11 -11.23
CA LEU A 415 -4.72 -16.24 -11.86
C LEU A 415 -3.31 -16.49 -11.32
N LEU A 416 -3.22 -16.90 -10.05
CA LEU A 416 -1.95 -17.16 -9.39
C LEU A 416 -2.10 -18.32 -8.40
N ARG A 417 -1.29 -19.35 -8.56
CA ARG A 417 -1.19 -20.48 -7.62
C ARG A 417 -0.19 -20.20 -6.51
N THR A 418 -0.12 -21.10 -5.54
CA THR A 418 0.79 -20.95 -4.40
C THR A 418 2.24 -21.13 -4.84
N SER A 419 2.53 -22.15 -5.64
CA SER A 419 3.86 -22.40 -6.19
C SER A 419 4.39 -21.26 -7.07
N GLU A 420 3.48 -20.59 -7.78
CA GLU A 420 3.75 -19.47 -8.68
C GLU A 420 3.93 -18.14 -7.95
N THR A 421 3.69 -18.09 -6.63
CA THR A 421 3.87 -16.86 -5.83
C THR A 421 5.34 -16.72 -5.38
N LEU A 422 5.89 -15.50 -5.46
CA LEU A 422 7.27 -15.23 -5.07
C LEU A 422 7.49 -15.46 -3.57
N ALA A 423 6.62 -14.90 -2.73
CA ALA A 423 6.73 -14.94 -1.27
C ALA A 423 5.72 -15.93 -0.67
N ILE A 424 6.22 -17.10 -0.30
CA ILE A 424 5.47 -18.17 0.35
C ILE A 424 6.15 -18.60 1.64
N ALA A 425 5.35 -19.09 2.57
CA ALA A 425 5.78 -19.57 3.87
C ALA A 425 4.89 -20.73 4.31
N PHE A 426 5.36 -21.51 5.26
CA PHE A 426 4.54 -22.47 5.96
C PHE A 426 3.67 -21.80 7.02
N ASP A 427 2.57 -22.45 7.37
CA ASP A 427 1.73 -21.97 8.46
C ASP A 427 2.50 -21.94 9.79
N GLY A 428 2.45 -20.81 10.48
CA GLY A 428 3.20 -20.58 11.72
C GLY A 428 4.67 -20.15 11.57
N GLN A 429 5.21 -20.03 10.35
CA GLN A 429 6.63 -19.70 10.12
C GLN A 429 7.08 -18.32 10.68
N PHE A 430 6.16 -17.39 10.91
CA PHE A 430 6.46 -16.02 11.35
C PHE A 430 6.10 -15.74 12.83
N ARG A 431 6.14 -16.78 13.68
CA ARG A 431 5.85 -16.64 15.13
C ARG A 431 7.08 -16.21 15.92
N PHE A 432 7.42 -14.94 15.79
CA PHE A 432 8.41 -14.23 16.58
C PHE A 432 8.05 -14.27 18.07
N GLY A 433 8.91 -14.83 18.93
CA GLY A 433 8.66 -14.94 20.38
C GLY A 433 8.83 -16.34 20.99
N GLY A 434 9.82 -17.11 20.53
CA GLY A 434 10.18 -18.40 21.15
C GLY A 434 9.33 -19.60 20.70
N ARG A 435 8.48 -19.43 19.69
CA ARG A 435 7.73 -20.53 19.03
C ARG A 435 8.10 -20.69 17.56
N GLU A 436 9.27 -20.20 17.18
CA GLU A 436 9.77 -20.18 15.80
C GLU A 436 9.95 -21.59 15.22
N ALA A 437 10.18 -22.59 16.09
CA ALA A 437 10.23 -24.00 15.70
C ALA A 437 8.85 -24.63 15.43
N ASN A 438 7.74 -23.99 15.82
CA ASN A 438 6.38 -24.53 15.64
C ASN A 438 5.80 -24.18 14.26
N VAL A 439 6.47 -24.68 13.22
CA VAL A 439 6.11 -24.48 11.82
C VAL A 439 5.38 -25.70 11.30
N PHE A 440 4.22 -25.49 10.68
CA PHE A 440 3.43 -26.57 10.10
C PHE A 440 3.76 -26.73 8.61
N ARG A 441 4.80 -27.53 8.30
CA ARG A 441 5.37 -27.69 6.95
C ARG A 441 4.46 -28.34 5.90
N ALA A 442 3.28 -28.81 6.32
CA ALA A 442 2.27 -29.40 5.44
C ALA A 442 1.50 -28.38 4.58
N VAL A 443 1.46 -27.12 5.00
CA VAL A 443 0.57 -26.10 4.42
C VAL A 443 1.40 -24.89 3.96
N PRO A 444 1.95 -24.94 2.73
CA PRO A 444 2.46 -23.75 2.07
C PRO A 444 1.33 -22.75 1.87
N ARG A 445 1.60 -21.47 2.12
CA ARG A 445 0.69 -20.35 1.89
C ARG A 445 1.47 -19.11 1.45
N ARG A 446 0.81 -18.17 0.78
CA ARG A 446 1.41 -16.84 0.57
C ARG A 446 1.68 -16.13 1.90
N VAL A 447 2.69 -15.26 1.89
CA VAL A 447 2.83 -14.20 2.91
C VAL A 447 1.61 -13.28 2.84
N THR A 448 1.17 -12.73 3.97
CA THR A 448 0.00 -11.86 4.06
C THR A 448 0.37 -10.49 4.62
N ILE A 449 -0.49 -9.49 4.39
CA ILE A 449 -0.33 -8.16 5.00
C ILE A 449 -0.31 -8.20 6.53
N VAL A 450 -0.97 -9.17 7.14
CA VAL A 450 -0.95 -9.40 8.58
C VAL A 450 0.44 -9.83 9.04
N ASP A 451 1.08 -10.75 8.30
CA ASP A 451 2.45 -11.17 8.60
C ASP A 451 3.42 -9.98 8.51
N ILE A 452 3.26 -9.12 7.48
CA ILE A 452 4.07 -7.90 7.29
C ILE A 452 3.88 -6.93 8.46
N ASN A 453 2.63 -6.60 8.82
CA ASN A 453 2.33 -5.65 9.90
C ASN A 453 2.81 -6.17 11.27
N HIS A 454 2.65 -7.46 11.56
CA HIS A 454 3.19 -8.05 12.79
C HIS A 454 4.72 -7.95 12.83
N ALA A 455 5.40 -8.23 11.72
CA ALA A 455 6.85 -8.10 11.62
C ALA A 455 7.32 -6.67 11.92
N LEU A 456 6.54 -5.67 11.50
CA LEU A 456 6.80 -4.24 11.69
C LEU A 456 6.34 -3.68 13.05
N GLY A 457 5.71 -4.49 13.91
CA GLY A 457 5.33 -4.08 15.28
C GLY A 457 3.99 -3.34 15.41
N ASP A 458 3.11 -3.45 14.42
CA ASP A 458 1.76 -2.83 14.44
C ASP A 458 0.85 -3.42 15.54
N ASP A 459 1.10 -4.66 15.97
CA ASP A 459 0.36 -5.32 17.07
C ASP A 459 1.31 -5.64 18.24
N GLU A 460 1.07 -4.99 19.37
CA GLU A 460 1.86 -5.12 20.62
C GLU A 460 1.90 -6.54 21.20
N LYS A 461 0.93 -7.39 20.82
CA LYS A 461 0.84 -8.76 21.34
C LYS A 461 1.89 -9.69 20.75
N TYR A 462 2.48 -9.32 19.62
CA TYR A 462 3.45 -10.14 18.90
C TYR A 462 4.82 -9.47 18.93
N ALA A 463 5.88 -10.27 19.05
CA ALA A 463 7.23 -9.73 18.90
C ALA A 463 7.46 -9.31 17.43
N SER A 464 8.17 -8.21 17.22
CA SER A 464 8.51 -7.68 15.91
C SER A 464 9.99 -7.92 15.58
N ILE A 465 10.41 -7.59 14.35
CA ILE A 465 11.83 -7.60 13.97
C ILE A 465 12.65 -6.61 14.84
N PHE A 466 12.02 -5.53 15.30
CA PHE A 466 12.64 -4.52 16.15
C PHE A 466 12.74 -4.98 17.61
N SER A 467 11.63 -5.47 18.18
CA SER A 467 11.57 -5.83 19.60
C SER A 467 12.48 -7.01 19.94
N ARG A 468 12.68 -7.95 19.00
CA ARG A 468 13.63 -9.07 19.16
C ARG A 468 15.09 -8.61 19.27
N ARG A 469 15.41 -7.42 18.74
CA ARG A 469 16.73 -6.80 18.81
C ARG A 469 16.81 -5.65 19.82
N LEU A 470 15.76 -5.46 20.63
CA LEU A 470 15.65 -4.35 21.59
C LEU A 470 15.84 -2.96 20.94
N LEU A 471 15.44 -2.82 19.68
CA LEU A 471 15.52 -1.54 18.95
C LEU A 471 14.31 -0.67 19.33
N THR A 472 14.59 0.57 19.70
CA THR A 472 13.61 1.56 20.15
C THR A 472 13.79 2.88 19.40
N GLU A 473 12.76 3.72 19.44
CA GLU A 473 12.89 5.13 19.08
C GLU A 473 13.84 5.83 20.06
N SER A 474 14.23 7.08 19.75
CA SER A 474 15.14 7.88 20.56
C SER A 474 14.60 8.21 21.97
N ASP A 475 13.28 8.19 22.15
CA ASP A 475 12.61 8.36 23.45
C ASP A 475 12.46 7.05 24.24
N GLY A 476 13.00 5.94 23.73
CA GLY A 476 12.92 4.60 24.33
C GLY A 476 11.60 3.86 24.05
N THR A 477 10.68 4.44 23.29
CA THR A 477 9.44 3.74 22.91
C THR A 477 9.71 2.65 21.86
N PRO A 478 8.91 1.57 21.83
CA PRO A 478 9.08 0.53 20.82
C PRO A 478 8.83 1.06 19.41
N ILE A 479 9.74 0.75 18.47
CA ILE A 479 9.57 1.09 17.05
C ILE A 479 8.35 0.38 16.48
N ARG A 480 7.49 1.11 15.77
CA ARG A 480 6.30 0.56 15.10
C ARG A 480 6.14 1.15 13.71
N LEU A 481 6.01 0.25 12.74
CA LEU A 481 5.68 0.59 11.37
C LEU A 481 4.45 -0.19 10.89
N THR A 482 3.80 0.35 9.88
CA THR A 482 2.71 -0.30 9.14
C THR A 482 3.13 -0.50 7.68
N SER A 483 2.53 -1.47 7.01
CA SER A 483 2.69 -1.66 5.56
C SER A 483 2.27 -0.47 4.70
N HIS A 484 1.64 0.57 5.28
CA HIS A 484 1.28 1.80 4.56
C HIS A 484 2.40 2.85 4.62
N GLN A 485 3.20 2.90 5.68
CA GLN A 485 4.24 3.91 5.88
C GLN A 485 5.29 3.92 4.76
N PRO A 486 5.83 2.78 4.26
CA PRO A 486 6.74 2.79 3.10
C PRO A 486 6.14 3.42 1.84
N ARG A 487 4.83 3.23 1.62
CA ARG A 487 4.12 3.85 0.50
C ARG A 487 3.95 5.35 0.68
N HIS A 488 3.63 5.81 1.89
CA HIS A 488 3.59 7.24 2.22
C HIS A 488 4.97 7.88 2.03
N TRP A 489 6.02 7.24 2.53
CA TRP A 489 7.41 7.67 2.37
C TRP A 489 7.82 7.78 0.90
N ARG A 490 7.57 6.74 0.10
CA ARG A 490 7.88 6.74 -1.33
C ARG A 490 7.09 7.80 -2.09
N ASN A 491 5.81 8.00 -1.76
CA ASN A 491 4.99 9.05 -2.36
C ASN A 491 5.53 10.46 -2.02
N THR A 492 5.97 10.67 -0.78
CA THR A 492 6.60 11.94 -0.40
C THR A 492 7.92 12.12 -1.12
N ILE A 493 8.75 11.09 -1.29
CA ILE A 493 9.98 11.18 -2.11
C ILE A 493 9.62 11.61 -3.54
N TYR A 494 8.66 10.96 -4.19
CA TYR A 494 8.26 11.31 -5.56
C TYR A 494 7.77 12.75 -5.68
N HIS A 495 6.97 13.20 -4.71
CA HIS A 495 6.50 14.58 -4.63
C HIS A 495 7.65 15.57 -4.46
N LEU A 496 8.57 15.31 -3.51
CA LEU A 496 9.77 16.13 -3.29
C LEU A 496 10.69 16.18 -4.52
N THR A 497 10.74 15.10 -5.29
CA THR A 497 11.50 15.05 -6.55
C THR A 497 10.79 15.73 -7.73
N GLY A 498 9.60 16.31 -7.53
CA GLY A 498 8.87 17.06 -8.55
C GLY A 498 8.05 16.21 -9.52
N MET A 499 7.82 14.92 -9.25
CA MET A 499 6.98 14.08 -10.11
C MET A 499 5.54 14.59 -10.13
N SER A 500 4.94 14.70 -11.33
CA SER A 500 3.52 15.07 -11.47
C SER A 500 2.60 14.05 -10.83
N ASP A 501 1.37 14.45 -10.50
CA ASP A 501 0.38 13.53 -9.95
C ASP A 501 0.12 12.31 -10.87
N VAL A 502 0.16 12.50 -12.18
CA VAL A 502 0.00 11.39 -13.14
C VAL A 502 1.17 10.40 -13.04
N GLN A 503 2.40 10.90 -12.95
CA GLN A 503 3.60 10.07 -12.81
C GLN A 503 3.65 9.36 -11.46
N GLN A 504 3.32 10.03 -10.36
CA GLN A 504 3.19 9.42 -9.04
C GLN A 504 2.15 8.29 -9.04
N ALA A 505 1.01 8.53 -9.70
CA ALA A 505 -0.06 7.55 -9.82
C ALA A 505 0.40 6.34 -10.64
N LEU A 506 1.11 6.55 -11.75
CA LEU A 506 1.64 5.49 -12.59
C LEU A 506 2.69 4.65 -11.84
N ALA A 507 3.67 5.31 -11.21
CA ALA A 507 4.72 4.66 -10.43
C ALA A 507 4.12 3.81 -9.30
N LEU A 508 3.16 4.34 -8.53
CA LEU A 508 2.56 3.63 -7.40
C LEU A 508 1.37 2.73 -7.77
N GLY A 509 1.12 2.49 -9.05
CA GLY A 509 0.08 1.59 -9.55
C GLY A 509 -1.37 2.04 -9.30
N ARG A 510 -1.62 3.35 -9.24
CA ARG A 510 -2.95 3.94 -8.99
C ARG A 510 -3.77 4.04 -10.29
N LYS A 511 -5.11 3.94 -10.14
CA LYS A 511 -6.09 4.08 -11.25
C LYS A 511 -6.70 5.49 -11.34
N ARG A 512 -6.62 6.30 -10.28
CA ARG A 512 -7.19 7.66 -10.21
C ARG A 512 -6.22 8.62 -9.52
N LEU A 513 -6.15 9.85 -10.03
CA LEU A 513 -5.22 10.91 -9.58
C LEU A 513 -5.58 11.47 -8.20
N ASP A 514 -6.88 11.49 -7.87
CA ASP A 514 -7.42 11.92 -6.57
C ASP A 514 -6.86 11.11 -5.38
N GLN A 515 -6.24 9.96 -5.64
CA GLN A 515 -5.59 9.14 -4.63
C GLN A 515 -4.22 9.66 -4.20
N ASN A 516 -3.60 10.60 -4.89
CA ASN A 516 -2.26 11.10 -4.55
C ASN A 516 -2.25 12.04 -3.34
N VAL A 517 -3.25 12.93 -3.29
CA VAL A 517 -3.46 13.92 -2.22
C VAL A 517 -3.54 13.26 -0.83
N TYR A 518 -3.94 11.99 -0.76
CA TYR A 518 -4.05 11.23 0.50
C TYR A 518 -2.69 10.82 1.11
N TYR A 519 -1.62 10.84 0.31
CA TYR A 519 -0.29 10.35 0.68
C TYR A 519 0.80 11.42 0.58
N GLN A 520 0.44 12.65 0.22
CA GLN A 520 1.35 13.80 0.22
C GLN A 520 1.43 14.36 1.64
N HIS A 521 2.62 14.34 2.22
CA HIS A 521 2.90 14.92 3.53
C HIS A 521 3.69 16.21 3.34
N THR A 522 2.98 17.35 3.35
CA THR A 522 3.57 18.70 3.31
C THR A 522 4.49 18.99 4.49
N SER A 523 4.47 18.18 5.55
CA SER A 523 5.36 18.33 6.70
C SER A 523 6.82 17.96 6.43
N ILE A 524 7.15 17.15 5.41
CA ILE A 524 8.56 16.95 4.99
C ILE A 524 9.07 18.15 4.18
N GLU A 525 8.22 18.80 3.39
CA GLU A 525 8.56 20.12 2.81
C GLU A 525 8.93 21.10 3.94
N GLU A 526 8.31 20.93 5.12
CA GLU A 526 8.53 21.84 6.23
C GLU A 526 9.62 21.45 7.26
N ASN A 527 9.83 20.16 7.55
CA ASN A 527 10.88 19.68 8.47
C ASN A 527 12.26 19.63 7.82
N THR A 528 12.31 19.81 6.50
CA THR A 528 13.49 20.37 5.85
C THR A 528 13.53 21.86 6.20
N ALA A 529 13.75 22.20 7.48
CA ALA A 529 14.03 23.57 7.93
C ALA A 529 15.19 24.20 7.12
N ALA A 530 16.00 23.33 6.53
CA ALA A 530 17.02 23.60 5.53
C ALA A 530 16.53 24.17 4.18
N HIS A 531 15.29 23.89 3.79
CA HIS A 531 14.72 24.27 2.48
C HIS A 531 13.84 25.53 2.54
N HIS A 532 13.41 25.93 3.73
CA HIS A 532 12.46 27.04 3.95
C HIS A 532 13.00 28.43 3.67
N GLU A 533 14.33 28.57 3.63
CA GLU A 533 14.97 29.87 3.41
C GLU A 533 15.37 30.03 1.92
N PHE A 534 14.91 29.10 1.08
CA PHE A 534 14.97 29.18 -0.38
C PHE A 534 13.68 29.80 -0.93
N LEU A 535 13.80 30.77 -1.86
CA LEU A 535 12.72 31.46 -2.60
C LEU A 535 11.33 30.82 -2.41
N ALA A 536 10.54 31.38 -1.49
CA ALA A 536 9.21 30.87 -1.17
C ALA A 536 8.25 31.16 -2.34
N PHE A 537 8.10 30.18 -3.23
CA PHE A 537 7.05 30.20 -4.23
C PHE A 537 5.76 29.64 -3.61
N ASN A 538 4.72 30.47 -3.49
CA ASN A 538 3.43 30.09 -2.91
C ASN A 538 2.60 29.21 -3.85
N SER A 539 3.00 29.07 -5.12
CA SER A 539 2.33 28.19 -6.08
C SER A 539 3.26 27.69 -7.19
N HIS A 540 2.88 26.58 -7.82
CA HIS A 540 3.55 26.08 -9.03
C HIS A 540 3.54 27.12 -10.16
N ARG A 541 2.48 27.93 -10.25
CA ARG A 541 2.37 29.02 -11.21
C ARG A 541 3.45 30.08 -10.99
N GLU A 542 3.71 30.47 -9.74
CA GLU A 542 4.78 31.43 -9.42
C GLU A 542 6.17 30.91 -9.80
N ARG A 543 6.41 29.59 -9.69
CA ARG A 543 7.67 28.97 -10.15
C ARG A 543 7.84 29.05 -11.65
N ILE A 544 6.80 28.69 -12.41
CA ILE A 544 6.80 28.76 -13.87
C ILE A 544 6.94 30.21 -14.33
N ASP A 545 6.21 31.14 -13.72
CA ASP A 545 6.28 32.57 -14.06
C ASP A 545 7.68 33.12 -13.77
N PHE A 546 8.32 32.72 -12.66
CA PHE A 546 9.69 33.07 -12.35
C PHE A 546 10.69 32.51 -13.38
N LEU A 547 10.55 31.23 -13.75
CA LEU A 547 11.39 30.58 -14.76
C LEU A 547 11.24 31.25 -16.13
N HIS A 548 10.00 31.44 -16.60
CA HIS A 548 9.71 32.09 -17.88
C HIS A 548 10.28 33.50 -17.91
N THR A 549 10.05 34.30 -16.86
CA THR A 549 10.58 35.66 -16.78
C THR A 549 12.12 35.65 -16.74
N GLY A 550 12.72 34.72 -16.01
CA GLY A 550 14.17 34.54 -15.97
C GLY A 550 14.78 34.17 -17.32
N ILE A 551 14.09 33.37 -18.14
CA ILE A 551 14.51 33.02 -19.50
C ILE A 551 14.34 34.21 -20.45
N ARG A 552 13.18 34.90 -20.40
CA ARG A 552 12.91 36.10 -21.21
C ARG A 552 13.99 37.16 -21.00
N ASP A 553 14.36 37.40 -19.74
CA ASP A 553 15.32 38.43 -19.37
C ASP A 553 16.79 37.97 -19.45
N LYS A 554 17.05 36.74 -19.92
CA LYS A 554 18.38 36.09 -19.94
C LYS A 554 19.07 36.00 -18.56
N ARG A 555 18.31 36.09 -17.48
CA ARG A 555 18.78 35.88 -16.10
C ARG A 555 19.05 34.40 -15.81
N ILE A 556 18.32 33.50 -16.47
CA ILE A 556 18.56 32.05 -16.45
C ILE A 556 19.25 31.69 -17.76
N GLN A 557 20.36 30.94 -17.71
CA GLN A 557 21.20 30.67 -18.87
C GLN A 557 21.25 29.17 -19.21
N GLY A 558 21.41 28.85 -20.49
CA GLY A 558 21.53 27.47 -20.97
C GLY A 558 20.74 27.23 -22.25
N ALA A 559 20.79 25.99 -22.74
CA ALA A 559 20.25 25.61 -24.05
C ALA A 559 18.78 25.99 -24.27
N LEU A 560 17.97 25.96 -23.19
CA LEU A 560 16.57 26.33 -23.27
C LEU A 560 16.38 27.84 -23.46
N THR A 561 17.16 28.66 -22.75
CA THR A 561 17.21 30.11 -22.96
C THR A 561 17.72 30.44 -24.36
N ASP A 562 18.79 29.77 -24.81
CA ASP A 562 19.36 29.98 -26.14
C ASP A 562 18.34 29.63 -27.25
N SER A 563 17.61 28.53 -27.08
CA SER A 563 16.55 28.10 -28.00
C SER A 563 15.38 29.07 -28.04
N TYR A 564 14.93 29.57 -26.87
CA TYR A 564 13.88 30.58 -26.80
C TYR A 564 14.27 31.86 -27.54
N HIS A 565 15.47 32.39 -27.29
CA HIS A 565 15.92 33.64 -27.93
C HIS A 565 16.22 33.47 -29.42
N ALA A 566 16.67 32.29 -29.85
CA ALA A 566 16.80 31.96 -31.27
C ALA A 566 15.43 31.92 -31.97
N LEU A 567 14.45 31.24 -31.38
CA LEU A 567 13.08 31.19 -31.90
C LEU A 567 12.40 32.57 -31.89
N LEU A 568 12.66 33.38 -30.86
CA LEU A 568 12.15 34.74 -30.77
C LEU A 568 12.67 35.62 -31.92
N SER A 569 13.95 35.45 -32.29
CA SER A 569 14.57 36.18 -33.40
C SER A 569 14.17 35.67 -34.78
N ASP A 570 13.94 34.35 -34.93
CA ASP A 570 13.69 33.70 -36.23
C ASP A 570 12.19 33.59 -36.57
N LYS A 571 11.38 33.12 -35.61
CA LYS A 571 9.96 32.75 -35.81
C LYS A 571 8.96 33.61 -35.03
N GLY A 572 9.44 34.66 -34.36
CA GLY A 572 8.63 35.66 -33.65
C GLY A 572 8.07 35.20 -32.30
N THR A 573 7.46 36.16 -31.58
CA THR A 573 7.05 36.02 -30.17
C THR A 573 6.08 34.88 -29.93
N THR A 574 5.09 34.66 -30.81
CA THR A 574 4.08 33.62 -30.61
C THR A 574 4.68 32.21 -30.56
N THR A 575 5.63 31.92 -31.46
CA THR A 575 6.33 30.63 -31.51
C THR A 575 7.25 30.45 -30.30
N ALA A 576 7.96 31.50 -29.91
CA ALA A 576 8.86 31.47 -28.77
C ALA A 576 8.11 31.28 -27.43
N GLU A 577 6.96 31.94 -27.24
CA GLU A 577 6.13 31.78 -26.04
C GLU A 577 5.44 30.41 -25.97
N ALA A 578 5.05 29.84 -27.12
CA ALA A 578 4.57 28.47 -27.18
C ALA A 578 5.67 27.47 -26.77
N PHE A 579 6.91 27.69 -27.24
CA PHE A 579 8.06 26.89 -26.82
C PHE A 579 8.31 26.97 -25.31
N LEU A 580 8.30 28.16 -24.71
CA LEU A 580 8.42 28.29 -23.24
C LEU A 580 7.32 27.54 -22.51
N THR A 581 6.07 27.70 -22.93
CA THR A 581 4.92 27.05 -22.28
C THR A 581 5.02 25.54 -22.26
N VAL A 582 5.62 24.93 -23.30
CA VAL A 582 5.78 23.48 -23.41
C VAL A 582 7.05 22.99 -22.71
N HIS A 583 8.17 23.71 -22.86
CA HIS A 583 9.50 23.19 -22.50
C HIS A 583 10.06 23.79 -21.20
N ALA A 584 9.62 24.97 -20.76
CA ALA A 584 10.10 25.64 -19.54
C ALA A 584 9.16 25.39 -18.34
N THR A 585 8.77 24.14 -18.11
CA THR A 585 7.77 23.77 -17.10
C THR A 585 8.37 23.43 -15.73
N ALA A 586 9.70 23.28 -15.64
CA ALA A 586 10.34 22.73 -14.45
C ALA A 586 11.58 23.52 -14.02
N LEU A 587 11.44 24.25 -12.90
CA LEU A 587 12.55 24.80 -12.11
C LEU A 587 12.60 24.05 -10.79
N HIS A 588 13.65 23.25 -10.59
CA HIS A 588 13.86 22.47 -9.39
C HIS A 588 14.72 23.25 -8.40
N VAL A 589 14.10 23.67 -7.32
CA VAL A 589 14.77 24.32 -6.20
C VAL A 589 15.50 23.26 -5.37
N THR A 590 16.82 23.36 -5.28
CA THR A 590 17.68 22.48 -4.48
C THR A 590 18.36 23.27 -3.36
N PRO A 591 18.88 22.62 -2.30
CA PRO A 591 19.61 23.34 -1.23
C PRO A 591 20.85 24.10 -1.72
N PHE A 592 21.32 23.80 -2.93
CA PHE A 592 22.55 24.33 -3.53
C PHE A 592 22.29 25.30 -4.68
N GLY A 593 21.02 25.59 -4.97
CA GLY A 593 20.58 26.46 -6.07
C GLY A 593 19.45 25.91 -6.91
N GLY A 594 19.10 26.65 -7.96
CA GLY A 594 18.07 26.30 -8.94
C GLY A 594 18.60 25.37 -10.02
N CYS A 595 17.85 24.33 -10.35
CA CYS A 595 18.15 23.39 -11.40
C CYS A 595 17.10 23.46 -12.51
N ILE A 596 17.57 23.69 -13.72
CA ILE A 596 16.72 23.78 -14.93
C ILE A 596 16.70 22.47 -15.73
N HIS A 597 17.11 21.36 -15.11
CA HIS A 597 17.03 20.05 -15.74
C HIS A 597 15.55 19.65 -15.88
N ASP A 598 15.19 19.17 -17.07
CA ASP A 598 13.85 18.64 -17.33
C ASP A 598 13.81 17.15 -16.95
N PHE A 599 13.27 16.88 -15.76
CA PHE A 599 13.12 15.53 -15.24
C PHE A 599 12.05 14.71 -15.98
N SER A 600 11.26 15.33 -16.86
CA SER A 600 10.34 14.60 -17.75
C SER A 600 11.09 13.83 -18.84
N GLN A 601 12.29 14.28 -19.22
CA GLN A 601 13.13 13.65 -20.24
C GLN A 601 14.05 12.59 -19.65
N ALA A 602 14.65 12.85 -18.49
CA ALA A 602 15.52 11.89 -17.80
C ALA A 602 15.62 12.17 -16.29
N PRO A 603 15.72 11.15 -15.42
CA PRO A 603 16.07 11.36 -14.02
C PRO A 603 17.49 11.92 -13.88
N CYS A 604 17.82 12.54 -12.74
CA CYS A 604 19.15 13.12 -12.48
C CYS A 604 20.10 12.08 -11.84
N PRO A 605 21.13 11.56 -12.55
CA PRO A 605 22.15 10.65 -12.00
C PRO A 605 23.11 11.28 -10.98
N LYS A 606 23.09 12.60 -10.78
CA LYS A 606 23.97 13.28 -9.81
C LYS A 606 23.44 13.23 -8.38
N HIS A 607 22.21 12.76 -8.14
CA HIS A 607 21.63 12.56 -6.80
C HIS A 607 21.85 13.75 -5.82
N LEU A 608 21.47 14.96 -6.24
CA LEU A 608 21.66 16.23 -5.51
C LEU A 608 23.13 16.72 -5.37
N GLN A 609 24.09 16.09 -6.05
CA GLN A 609 25.47 16.60 -6.17
C GLN A 609 25.61 17.53 -7.39
N CYS A 610 24.66 18.44 -7.60
CA CYS A 610 24.70 19.40 -8.70
C CYS A 610 25.90 20.36 -8.61
N TRP A 611 26.39 20.61 -7.40
CA TRP A 611 27.63 21.34 -7.13
C TRP A 611 28.89 20.61 -7.64
N ASN A 612 28.79 19.33 -8.01
CA ASN A 612 29.86 18.56 -8.63
C ASN A 612 29.84 18.67 -10.17
N GLY A 613 30.00 19.91 -10.66
CA GLY A 613 30.22 20.19 -12.09
C GLY A 613 28.98 20.08 -12.99
N CYS A 614 27.76 20.18 -12.46
CA CYS A 614 26.54 20.08 -13.28
C CYS A 614 26.20 21.40 -13.97
N SER A 615 26.00 21.35 -15.29
CA SER A 615 25.73 22.55 -16.06
C SER A 615 24.33 23.13 -15.89
N HIS A 616 23.41 22.40 -15.24
CA HIS A 616 22.04 22.88 -14.98
C HIS A 616 21.93 23.67 -13.67
N LEU A 617 22.96 23.68 -12.83
CA LEU A 617 22.96 24.40 -11.55
C LEU A 617 23.11 25.91 -11.77
N HIS A 618 22.21 26.66 -11.13
CA HIS A 618 22.24 28.11 -11.03
C HIS A 618 22.22 28.53 -9.56
N LEU A 619 23.15 29.40 -9.18
CA LEU A 619 23.05 30.10 -7.90
C LEU A 619 21.85 31.03 -7.94
N MET A 620 21.03 31.01 -6.91
CA MET A 620 19.86 31.88 -6.79
C MET A 620 20.14 33.12 -5.93
N GLY A 621 21.27 33.11 -5.21
CA GLY A 621 21.74 34.24 -4.41
C GLY A 621 21.12 34.28 -3.01
N THR A 622 20.64 33.14 -2.49
CA THR A 622 20.07 33.09 -1.14
C THR A 622 21.16 32.83 -0.09
N PRO A 623 21.11 33.44 1.11
CA PRO A 623 22.10 33.21 2.16
C PRO A 623 22.22 31.74 2.58
N SER A 624 21.11 31.01 2.57
CA SER A 624 21.01 29.60 2.97
C SER A 624 21.70 28.68 1.99
N GLU A 625 21.55 28.94 0.69
CA GLU A 625 22.24 28.21 -0.38
C GLU A 625 23.76 28.21 -0.15
N ARG A 626 24.30 29.37 0.21
CA ARG A 626 25.72 29.51 0.52
C ARG A 626 26.10 28.72 1.77
N ALA A 627 25.33 28.82 2.84
CA ALA A 627 25.56 28.06 4.08
C ALA A 627 25.54 26.53 3.85
N TYR A 628 24.66 26.03 2.97
CA TYR A 628 24.64 24.62 2.58
C TYR A 628 25.89 24.19 1.82
N LEU A 629 26.33 25.00 0.85
CA LEU A 629 27.56 24.74 0.10
C LEU A 629 28.80 24.74 1.01
N GLU A 630 28.87 25.70 1.95
CA GLU A 630 29.96 25.78 2.95
C GLU A 630 29.99 24.54 3.84
N LYS A 631 28.82 24.14 4.38
CA LYS A 631 28.70 22.93 5.20
C LYS A 631 29.08 21.65 4.45
N GLN A 632 28.73 21.54 3.16
CA GLN A 632 29.16 20.38 2.37
C GLN A 632 30.67 20.38 2.16
N ALA A 633 31.31 21.54 2.02
CA ALA A 633 32.77 21.64 1.86
C ALA A 633 33.49 21.25 3.15
N GLU A 634 32.96 21.64 4.30
CA GLU A 634 33.45 21.21 5.61
C GLU A 634 33.35 19.69 5.78
N ASN A 635 32.17 19.10 5.50
CA ASN A 635 31.97 17.65 5.59
C ASN A 635 32.95 16.88 4.70
N LEU A 636 33.15 17.34 3.47
CA LEU A 636 34.04 16.69 2.50
C LEU A 636 35.51 16.84 2.90
N THR A 637 35.91 17.99 3.44
CA THR A 637 37.26 18.22 3.99
C THR A 637 37.55 17.27 5.16
N MET A 638 36.57 17.10 6.05
CA MET A 638 36.68 16.17 7.18
C MET A 638 36.78 14.72 6.70
N ALA A 639 35.98 14.32 5.71
CA ALA A 639 36.06 12.98 5.10
C ALA A 639 37.44 12.72 4.46
N ILE A 640 37.96 13.67 3.68
CA ILE A 640 39.31 13.59 3.08
C ILE A 640 40.39 13.43 4.15
N THR A 641 40.28 14.17 5.26
CA THR A 641 41.23 14.06 6.38
C THR A 641 41.22 12.66 6.99
N ILE A 642 40.02 12.14 7.31
CA ILE A 642 39.85 10.77 7.85
C ILE A 642 40.42 9.73 6.88
N MET A 643 40.18 9.89 5.58
CA MET A 643 40.67 8.97 4.54
C MET A 643 42.19 8.99 4.41
N ARG A 644 42.81 10.17 4.49
CA ARG A 644 44.28 10.30 4.46
C ARG A 644 44.92 9.65 5.68
N ASP A 645 44.29 9.78 6.84
CA ASP A 645 44.78 9.20 8.09
C ASP A 645 44.61 7.67 8.13
N ALA A 646 43.54 7.14 7.52
CA ALA A 646 43.25 5.70 7.48
C ALA A 646 43.92 4.94 6.30
N GLY A 647 44.29 5.64 5.23
CA GLY A 647 44.61 5.07 3.91
C GLY A 647 46.03 4.58 3.67
N ALA A 648 46.87 4.39 4.70
CA ALA A 648 48.22 3.84 4.52
C ALA A 648 48.18 2.33 4.19
N GLY A 649 47.93 1.97 2.92
CA GLY A 649 48.22 0.63 2.39
C GLY A 649 47.09 -0.14 1.69
N GLU A 650 45.89 0.41 1.53
CA GLU A 650 44.80 -0.25 0.78
C GLU A 650 44.79 0.14 -0.71
N ALA A 651 44.68 -0.85 -1.60
CA ALA A 651 44.63 -0.64 -3.05
C ALA A 651 43.31 0.05 -3.47
N GLY A 652 43.41 1.19 -4.17
CA GLY A 652 42.27 2.00 -4.63
C GLY A 652 41.88 3.16 -3.71
N SER A 653 42.57 3.34 -2.57
CA SER A 653 42.37 4.48 -1.67
C SER A 653 42.78 5.81 -2.32
N ASP A 654 43.77 5.77 -3.21
CA ASP A 654 44.27 6.88 -4.03
C ASP A 654 43.24 7.40 -5.03
N VAL A 655 42.53 6.49 -5.71
CA VAL A 655 41.47 6.83 -6.67
C VAL A 655 40.28 7.47 -5.97
N TRP A 656 39.86 6.93 -4.82
CA TRP A 656 38.73 7.49 -4.07
C TRP A 656 39.09 8.84 -3.45
N LEU A 657 40.32 9.01 -2.95
CA LEU A 657 40.82 10.28 -2.45
C LEU A 657 40.82 11.36 -3.55
N ALA A 658 41.30 11.02 -4.76
CA ALA A 658 41.29 11.94 -5.89
C ALA A 658 39.87 12.41 -6.27
N ASP A 659 38.88 11.50 -6.30
CA ASP A 659 37.48 11.87 -6.57
C ASP A 659 36.89 12.79 -5.48
N GLN A 660 37.21 12.57 -4.20
CA GLN A 660 36.77 13.46 -3.12
C GLN A 660 37.46 14.83 -3.20
N GLU A 661 38.74 14.87 -3.54
CA GLU A 661 39.49 16.13 -3.75
C GLU A 661 38.94 16.93 -4.93
N ASP A 662 38.60 16.27 -6.05
CA ASP A 662 37.98 16.91 -7.21
C ASP A 662 36.60 17.47 -6.89
N LYS A 663 35.79 16.74 -6.11
CA LYS A 663 34.50 17.21 -5.59
C LYS A 663 34.67 18.46 -4.72
N LEU A 664 35.68 18.48 -3.85
CA LEU A 664 35.97 19.62 -2.98
C LEU A 664 36.42 20.84 -3.81
N ASN A 665 37.25 20.63 -4.83
CA ASN A 665 37.66 21.68 -5.76
C ASN A 665 36.47 22.29 -6.50
N ASN A 666 35.56 21.46 -7.01
CA ASN A 666 34.32 21.92 -7.64
C ASN A 666 33.48 22.77 -6.68
N LEU A 667 33.31 22.31 -5.45
CA LEU A 667 32.54 23.00 -4.43
C LEU A 667 33.17 24.34 -4.01
N ASN A 668 34.49 24.38 -3.81
CA ASN A 668 35.24 25.61 -3.57
C ASN A 668 35.12 26.59 -4.74
N SER A 669 35.07 26.10 -5.98
CA SER A 669 34.81 26.93 -7.16
C SER A 669 33.42 27.57 -7.12
N VAL A 670 32.41 26.87 -6.59
CA VAL A 670 31.06 27.43 -6.39
C VAL A 670 31.10 28.54 -5.33
N LEU A 671 31.75 28.28 -4.19
CA LEU A 671 31.85 29.21 -3.06
C LEU A 671 32.67 30.49 -3.37
N ALA A 672 33.61 30.41 -4.31
CA ALA A 672 34.40 31.54 -4.77
C ALA A 672 33.62 32.53 -5.66
N ARG A 673 32.42 32.16 -6.13
CA ARG A 673 31.58 33.04 -6.95
C ARG A 673 30.83 34.06 -6.10
N ASP A 674 30.64 35.25 -6.65
CA ASP A 674 29.92 36.34 -5.98
C ASP A 674 28.40 36.10 -6.03
N THR A 675 27.78 35.92 -4.87
CA THR A 675 26.33 35.69 -4.73
C THR A 675 25.51 36.98 -4.85
N ASN A 676 26.13 38.17 -4.89
CA ASN A 676 25.43 39.45 -4.99
C ASN A 676 24.97 39.82 -6.41
N VAL A 677 25.28 38.99 -7.41
CA VAL A 677 25.02 39.28 -8.83
C VAL A 677 23.66 38.71 -9.31
N GLY A 678 22.86 38.14 -8.40
CA GLY A 678 21.57 37.52 -8.73
C GLY A 678 21.74 36.10 -9.30
N VAL A 679 20.80 35.66 -10.15
CA VAL A 679 20.79 34.28 -10.68
C VAL A 679 22.00 34.04 -11.59
N GLN A 680 22.86 33.08 -11.27
CA GLN A 680 24.10 32.83 -12.02
C GLN A 680 24.32 31.34 -12.30
N ARG A 681 24.56 30.97 -13.56
CA ARG A 681 24.93 29.59 -13.93
C ARG A 681 26.32 29.22 -13.38
N VAL A 682 26.41 28.09 -12.68
CA VAL A 682 27.61 27.72 -11.93
C VAL A 682 28.68 27.06 -12.80
N PHE A 683 28.29 26.10 -13.64
CA PHE A 683 29.23 25.36 -14.49
C PHE A 683 28.87 25.49 -15.96
N PRO A 684 29.27 26.58 -16.65
CA PRO A 684 28.94 26.79 -18.06
C PRO A 684 29.45 25.65 -18.96
N ASN A 685 30.63 25.11 -18.64
CA ASN A 685 31.26 23.97 -19.31
C ASN A 685 31.07 22.65 -18.54
N GLY A 686 30.15 22.63 -17.56
CA GLY A 686 29.86 21.42 -16.81
C GLY A 686 29.23 20.35 -17.70
N HIS A 687 29.24 19.10 -17.24
CA HIS A 687 28.55 18.04 -17.97
C HIS A 687 27.03 18.25 -17.88
N PRO A 688 26.32 18.44 -19.00
CA PRO A 688 24.87 18.48 -19.00
C PRO A 688 24.31 17.08 -18.74
N MET A 689 23.11 17.01 -18.16
CA MET A 689 22.43 15.73 -17.89
C MET A 689 21.88 15.10 -19.18
N THR A 690 21.70 15.92 -20.22
CA THR A 690 21.37 15.54 -21.59
C THR A 690 22.34 16.25 -22.52
N VAL A 691 23.11 15.51 -23.32
CA VAL A 691 23.91 16.12 -24.39
C VAL A 691 22.94 16.45 -25.51
N ALA A 692 22.58 17.72 -25.66
CA ALA A 692 21.91 18.16 -26.89
C ALA A 692 22.91 17.96 -28.03
N ASP A 693 22.56 17.13 -29.01
CA ASP A 693 23.36 16.93 -30.21
C ASP A 693 23.44 18.26 -30.97
N SER A 694 24.50 19.04 -30.74
CA SER A 694 24.66 20.39 -31.29
C SER A 694 24.80 20.40 -32.81
N ASP A 695 25.07 19.24 -33.40
CA ASP A 695 25.30 19.07 -34.84
C ASP A 695 24.04 18.68 -35.60
N LYS A 696 22.91 18.41 -34.92
CA LYS A 696 21.62 18.13 -35.57
C LYS A 696 20.48 18.87 -34.87
N ARG A 697 20.21 20.09 -35.35
CA ARG A 697 18.98 20.82 -35.06
C ARG A 697 17.80 20.10 -35.70
N HIS A 698 17.18 19.17 -34.98
CA HIS A 698 15.84 18.69 -35.31
C HIS A 698 14.84 19.20 -34.28
N SER A 699 13.96 20.08 -34.74
CA SER A 699 12.70 20.36 -34.08
C SER A 699 11.85 19.10 -34.14
N SER A 700 11.38 18.58 -33.00
CA SER A 700 10.37 17.51 -32.96
C SER A 700 8.97 18.01 -33.37
N VAL A 701 8.86 19.24 -33.86
CA VAL A 701 7.64 19.85 -34.39
C VAL A 701 7.98 20.68 -35.64
N SER A 702 7.74 20.10 -36.81
CA SER A 702 7.82 20.63 -38.20
C SER A 702 8.87 19.94 -39.08
N ASP A 703 8.50 18.85 -39.73
CA ASP A 703 8.10 18.82 -41.16
C ASP A 703 7.93 17.34 -41.59
N ASP A 704 6.72 17.04 -42.09
CA ASP A 704 6.14 15.76 -42.57
C ASP A 704 5.78 14.65 -41.56
#